data_AF-A0A087U6N3-F1
#
_entry.id   AF-A0A087U6N3-F1
#
_cell.length_a   1.000
_cell.length_b   1.000
_cell.length_c   1.000
_cell.angle_alpha   90.00
_cell.angle_beta   90.00
_cell.angle_gamma   90.00
#
_symmetry.space_group_name_H-M   'P 1'
#
loop_
_entity.id
_entity.type
_entity.pdbx_description
1 polymer ?
#
loop_
_entity_poly.entity_id
_entity_poly.type
_entity_poly.pdbx_seq_one_letter_code
_entity_poly.pdbx_strand_id
1 'polypeptide(L)'
;MEKVVAVFGYNNTRLYDVKKIKNILLAKKIGIMLCKEGITDEDRNVSAYCFDTKLHGSHQEIEQAYSNLQKWLSSQNIVIVGVLPFSDKGIVLASYVAEKMGLISDDYNTAVIGLDKFEFRKAEANMNTPVWYKKPRFRKVEQPSDLVQFYDEIGSPVFLKPTSEGNSRGCFLVNSLENMDVALENIKPYLNTGAIAEEYFSGCREFSFDTVAGRCWITEKETTSGNHKAEVQQIVPAPLPQEDYDRLIEAGKLVAKISGSKMGAVHNEFFLFPDRTVMAVEPNRRPAGMHIWDLAASAFSINPFELWINWSIGKQPVVDQALRSQYYVGLRMIQASTDGIIKQIDNTGINKIKDNYNELLEVCLSKSLNQFVHKNPKDNSEFLGHIIVQHKDPKKLKLMLIQLSLRILQFVKVEPVSTDNDKSVVQKVREYARKEKLLVLDCAYMSTYIENWWNTAKHNENFKENKESLKKLLLEKFKNNEQQKLSIVGVAGHHVSGVVLTGLFHTDDPELSHVVHETLSDLAKLRDIKYPHEDHKHLFIKPEGVKKKEWGKGAGRISPHCDDLYEDIDTDLLSLTTCRDNLKVSTLLFTADQIFNILSDDEVYRLTKIMPSFVSGINVEGTVKAKKRPILSVEHNNFFLRLDYRIDELTGLRMQVDNEEDMAILKKIQAYLMPQNAIKAGTEAGHFVVVANMKVLHAREAIQNLEVTCSLNLQTTPRLLFRSKGPRM
;
A
#
# COMPACT_ATOMS: atom_id res chain seq x y z
N MET A 1 -46.06 1.25 -24.85
CA MET A 1 -44.76 1.01 -24.20
C MET A 1 -43.69 1.85 -24.88
N GLU A 2 -42.93 2.61 -24.10
CA GLU A 2 -41.76 3.35 -24.59
C GLU A 2 -40.63 2.37 -24.94
N LYS A 3 -39.93 2.59 -26.06
CA LYS A 3 -38.82 1.74 -26.50
C LYS A 3 -37.52 2.21 -25.88
N VAL A 4 -36.77 1.31 -25.25
CA VAL A 4 -35.47 1.62 -24.64
C VAL A 4 -34.37 0.67 -25.09
N VAL A 5 -33.13 1.15 -25.13
CA VAL A 5 -31.93 0.29 -25.18
C VAL A 5 -31.32 0.23 -23.78
N ALA A 6 -31.09 -0.98 -23.29
CA ALA A 6 -30.60 -1.22 -21.94
C ALA A 6 -29.08 -1.40 -21.91
N VAL A 7 -28.39 -0.62 -21.09
CA VAL A 7 -26.95 -0.69 -20.85
C VAL A 7 -26.69 -1.44 -19.55
N PHE A 8 -25.93 -2.54 -19.62
CA PHE A 8 -25.65 -3.41 -18.47
C PHE A 8 -24.23 -3.25 -17.98
N GLY A 9 -24.11 -2.68 -16.78
CA GLY A 9 -22.91 -2.54 -15.96
C GLY A 9 -21.86 -1.58 -16.53
N TYR A 10 -21.45 -0.59 -15.75
CA TYR A 10 -20.39 0.35 -16.07
C TYR A 10 -19.91 1.02 -14.76
N ASN A 11 -18.74 1.64 -14.79
CA ASN A 11 -18.25 2.48 -13.69
C ASN A 11 -18.66 3.95 -13.93
N ASN A 12 -18.91 4.74 -12.87
CA ASN A 12 -19.28 6.15 -13.04
C ASN A 12 -18.23 6.98 -13.80
N THR A 13 -16.96 6.58 -13.77
CA THR A 13 -15.91 7.14 -14.62
C THR A 13 -16.20 7.04 -16.13
N ARG A 14 -17.09 6.12 -16.54
CA ARG A 14 -17.56 5.92 -17.92
C ARG A 14 -18.91 6.58 -18.21
N LEU A 15 -19.46 7.43 -17.33
CA LEU A 15 -20.72 8.15 -17.59
C LEU A 15 -20.67 8.98 -18.88
N TYR A 16 -19.48 9.45 -19.27
CA TYR A 16 -19.30 10.21 -20.50
C TYR A 16 -19.69 9.39 -21.76
N ASP A 17 -19.37 8.09 -21.80
CA ASP A 17 -19.77 7.21 -22.89
C ASP A 17 -21.26 6.89 -22.85
N VAL A 18 -21.82 6.67 -21.65
CA VAL A 18 -23.26 6.48 -21.46
C VAL A 18 -24.05 7.69 -21.98
N LYS A 19 -23.55 8.91 -21.75
CA LYS A 19 -24.14 10.14 -22.30
C LYS A 19 -24.06 10.21 -23.82
N LYS A 20 -22.97 9.74 -24.45
CA LYS A 20 -22.87 9.63 -25.92
C LYS A 20 -23.92 8.65 -26.46
N ILE A 21 -24.04 7.48 -25.83
CA ILE A 21 -25.05 6.47 -26.18
C ILE A 21 -26.46 7.07 -26.07
N LYS A 22 -26.77 7.75 -24.97
CA LYS A 22 -28.05 8.46 -24.78
C LYS A 22 -28.32 9.43 -25.93
N ASN A 23 -27.36 10.25 -26.32
CA ASN A 23 -27.54 11.23 -27.39
C ASN A 23 -27.82 10.56 -28.76
N ILE A 24 -27.11 9.47 -29.07
CA ILE A 24 -27.35 8.70 -30.30
C ILE A 24 -28.74 8.05 -30.29
N LEU A 25 -29.19 7.51 -29.15
CA LEU A 25 -30.51 6.91 -28.99
C LEU A 25 -31.63 7.96 -29.08
N LEU A 26 -31.44 9.14 -28.48
CA LEU A 26 -32.39 10.26 -28.58
C LEU A 26 -32.62 10.68 -30.04
N ALA A 27 -31.56 10.76 -30.85
CA ALA A 27 -31.68 11.04 -32.28
C ALA A 27 -32.50 9.96 -33.04
N LYS A 28 -32.55 8.74 -32.52
CA LYS A 28 -33.35 7.61 -33.04
C LYS A 28 -34.73 7.49 -32.39
N LYS A 29 -35.12 8.42 -31.49
CA LYS A 29 -36.36 8.39 -30.69
C LYS A 29 -36.49 7.11 -29.85
N ILE A 30 -35.38 6.66 -29.26
CA ILE A 30 -35.31 5.51 -28.36
C ILE A 30 -34.76 6.01 -27.02
N GLY A 31 -35.37 5.58 -25.91
CA GLY A 31 -34.88 5.88 -24.56
C GLY A 31 -33.65 5.05 -24.19
N ILE A 32 -32.97 5.42 -23.11
CA ILE A 32 -31.86 4.65 -22.55
C ILE A 32 -32.27 4.12 -21.18
N MET A 33 -31.98 2.85 -20.91
CA MET A 33 -32.16 2.23 -19.59
C MET A 33 -30.79 1.84 -19.03
N LEU A 34 -30.57 2.12 -17.74
CA LEU A 34 -29.30 1.84 -17.07
C LEU A 34 -29.50 0.72 -16.05
N CYS A 35 -28.77 -0.38 -16.21
CA CYS A 35 -28.80 -1.54 -15.33
C CYS A 35 -27.42 -1.73 -14.70
N LYS A 36 -27.27 -1.54 -13.39
CA LYS A 36 -26.01 -1.85 -12.68
C LYS A 36 -26.23 -2.10 -11.20
N GLU A 37 -25.22 -2.65 -10.54
CA GLU A 37 -25.16 -2.77 -9.07
C GLU A 37 -24.83 -1.39 -8.48
N GLY A 38 -25.68 -0.88 -7.59
CA GLY A 38 -25.46 0.40 -6.90
C GLY A 38 -25.75 1.63 -7.78
N ILE A 39 -27.01 1.83 -8.16
CA ILE A 39 -27.46 3.03 -8.88
C ILE A 39 -27.25 4.28 -8.02
N THR A 40 -26.63 5.30 -8.60
CA THR A 40 -26.31 6.60 -8.00
C THR A 40 -27.20 7.72 -8.54
N ASP A 41 -27.18 8.88 -7.89
CA ASP A 41 -27.91 10.06 -8.36
C ASP A 41 -27.38 10.58 -9.71
N GLU A 42 -26.08 10.41 -9.99
CA GLU A 42 -25.50 10.75 -11.28
C GLU A 42 -26.13 9.92 -12.42
N ASP A 43 -26.42 8.65 -12.17
CA ASP A 43 -27.08 7.78 -13.15
C ASP A 43 -28.52 8.25 -13.40
N ARG A 44 -29.23 8.63 -12.33
CA ARG A 44 -30.61 9.15 -12.41
C ARG A 44 -30.68 10.48 -13.17
N ASN A 45 -29.63 11.29 -13.10
CA ASN A 45 -29.49 12.49 -13.92
C ASN A 45 -29.28 12.17 -15.41
N VAL A 46 -28.72 11.00 -15.73
CA VAL A 46 -28.55 10.54 -17.12
C VAL A 46 -29.82 9.88 -17.64
N SER A 47 -30.49 9.03 -16.87
CA SER A 47 -31.73 8.37 -17.30
C SER A 47 -32.79 8.29 -16.20
N ALA A 48 -34.04 8.55 -16.59
CA ALA A 48 -35.20 8.26 -15.76
C ALA A 48 -35.39 6.75 -15.53
N TYR A 49 -34.84 5.90 -16.39
CA TYR A 49 -34.94 4.45 -16.30
C TYR A 49 -33.65 3.85 -15.75
N CYS A 50 -33.59 3.72 -14.42
CA CYS A 50 -32.47 3.11 -13.71
C CYS A 50 -32.96 1.89 -12.92
N PHE A 51 -32.34 0.73 -13.14
CA PHE A 51 -32.67 -0.53 -12.49
C PHE A 51 -31.45 -1.09 -11.77
N ASP A 52 -31.54 -1.16 -10.44
CA ASP A 52 -30.49 -1.74 -9.60
C ASP A 52 -30.64 -3.26 -9.59
N THR A 53 -29.59 -3.97 -10.02
CA THR A 53 -29.62 -5.42 -10.12
C THR A 53 -28.25 -6.04 -10.12
N LYS A 54 -28.15 -7.26 -9.60
CA LYS A 54 -26.95 -8.10 -9.67
C LYS A 54 -26.72 -8.52 -11.12
N LEU A 55 -25.52 -8.27 -11.65
CA LEU A 55 -25.23 -8.43 -13.08
C LEU A 55 -24.69 -9.83 -13.45
N HIS A 56 -24.15 -10.54 -12.47
CA HIS A 56 -23.45 -11.81 -12.64
C HIS A 56 -23.73 -12.70 -11.41
N GLY A 57 -23.63 -14.02 -11.56
CA GLY A 57 -23.93 -14.96 -10.49
C GLY A 57 -24.26 -16.34 -11.03
N SER A 58 -24.81 -17.19 -10.17
CA SER A 58 -25.33 -18.50 -10.60
C SER A 58 -26.49 -18.35 -11.60
N HIS A 59 -26.77 -19.38 -12.38
CA HIS A 59 -27.87 -19.36 -13.35
C HIS A 59 -29.22 -18.99 -12.71
N GLN A 60 -29.50 -19.51 -11.51
CA GLN A 60 -30.72 -19.20 -10.76
C GLN A 60 -30.80 -17.72 -10.36
N GLU A 61 -29.67 -17.11 -9.98
CA GLU A 61 -29.62 -15.68 -9.66
C GLU A 61 -29.86 -14.82 -10.91
N ILE A 62 -29.34 -15.22 -12.06
CA ILE A 62 -29.58 -14.55 -13.35
C ILE A 62 -31.04 -14.67 -13.77
N GLU A 63 -31.66 -15.85 -13.61
CA GLU A 63 -33.09 -16.06 -13.83
C GLU A 63 -33.95 -15.17 -12.94
N GLN A 64 -33.61 -15.08 -11.66
CA GLN A 64 -34.31 -14.23 -10.71
C GLN A 64 -34.16 -12.74 -11.04
N ALA A 65 -32.96 -12.31 -11.42
CA ALA A 65 -32.69 -10.93 -11.86
C ALA A 65 -33.52 -10.60 -13.12
N TYR A 66 -33.60 -11.52 -14.08
CA TYR A 66 -34.43 -11.37 -15.28
C TYR A 66 -35.93 -11.26 -14.93
N SER A 67 -36.45 -12.12 -14.05
CA SER A 67 -37.85 -12.06 -13.59
C SER A 67 -38.18 -10.72 -12.93
N ASN A 68 -37.27 -10.22 -12.09
CA ASN A 68 -37.42 -8.91 -11.44
C ASN A 68 -37.40 -7.77 -12.46
N LEU A 69 -36.50 -7.85 -13.45
CA LEU A 69 -36.46 -6.90 -14.56
C LEU A 69 -37.78 -6.88 -15.33
N GLN A 70 -38.35 -8.04 -15.70
CA GLN A 70 -39.62 -8.11 -16.43
C GLN A 70 -40.79 -7.45 -15.67
N LYS A 71 -40.87 -7.68 -14.35
CA LYS A 71 -41.88 -7.02 -13.49
C LYS A 71 -41.71 -5.50 -13.50
N TRP A 72 -40.47 -5.04 -13.38
CA TRP A 72 -40.16 -3.61 -13.37
C TRP A 72 -40.42 -2.94 -14.73
N LEU A 73 -40.02 -3.56 -15.85
CA LEU A 73 -40.32 -3.08 -17.20
C LEU A 73 -41.84 -2.89 -17.40
N SER A 74 -42.63 -3.85 -16.92
CA SER A 74 -44.10 -3.80 -16.97
C SER A 74 -44.65 -2.63 -16.14
N SER A 75 -44.12 -2.40 -14.93
CA SER A 75 -44.58 -1.29 -14.08
C SER A 75 -44.21 0.10 -14.64
N GLN A 76 -43.16 0.19 -15.44
CA GLN A 76 -42.72 1.43 -16.09
C GLN A 76 -43.36 1.64 -17.48
N ASN A 77 -44.14 0.68 -18.00
CA ASN A 77 -44.69 0.70 -19.37
C ASN A 77 -43.60 0.91 -20.45
N ILE A 78 -42.47 0.22 -20.32
CA ILE A 78 -41.35 0.28 -21.26
C ILE A 78 -40.98 -1.10 -21.82
N VAL A 79 -40.36 -1.13 -22.99
CA VAL A 79 -39.90 -2.34 -23.68
C VAL A 79 -38.46 -2.19 -24.14
N ILE A 80 -37.63 -3.18 -23.83
CA ILE A 80 -36.24 -3.24 -24.30
C ILE A 80 -36.24 -3.66 -25.77
N VAL A 81 -35.58 -2.87 -26.62
CA VAL A 81 -35.42 -3.15 -28.07
C VAL A 81 -33.99 -3.42 -28.49
N GLY A 82 -33.03 -3.31 -27.56
CA GLY A 82 -31.63 -3.65 -27.75
C GLY A 82 -30.89 -3.66 -26.41
N VAL A 83 -29.81 -4.42 -26.34
CA VAL A 83 -29.02 -4.63 -25.12
C VAL A 83 -27.55 -4.34 -25.39
N LEU A 84 -26.89 -3.64 -24.47
CA LEU A 84 -25.50 -3.22 -24.56
C LEU A 84 -24.71 -3.67 -23.32
N PRO A 85 -23.96 -4.78 -23.38
CA PRO A 85 -23.01 -5.17 -22.33
C PRO A 85 -21.84 -4.18 -22.21
N PHE A 86 -21.70 -3.48 -21.08
CA PHE A 86 -20.75 -2.36 -20.96
C PHE A 86 -19.61 -2.60 -19.94
N SER A 87 -19.71 -3.66 -19.15
CA SER A 87 -18.67 -4.12 -18.21
C SER A 87 -18.60 -5.64 -18.27
N ASP A 88 -17.50 -6.23 -17.80
CA ASP A 88 -17.33 -7.69 -17.83
C ASP A 88 -18.47 -8.36 -17.05
N LYS A 89 -18.77 -7.87 -15.85
CA LYS A 89 -19.91 -8.30 -15.02
C LYS A 89 -21.25 -8.16 -15.74
N GLY A 90 -21.43 -7.10 -16.53
CA GLY A 90 -22.66 -6.85 -17.28
C GLY A 90 -22.95 -7.87 -18.38
N ILE A 91 -21.93 -8.55 -18.91
CA ILE A 91 -22.05 -9.48 -20.04
C ILE A 91 -23.05 -10.60 -19.75
N VAL A 92 -23.01 -11.21 -18.56
CA VAL A 92 -23.81 -12.39 -18.25
C VAL A 92 -25.30 -12.09 -18.28
N LEU A 93 -25.77 -11.13 -17.46
CA LEU A 93 -27.18 -10.76 -17.46
C LEU A 93 -27.61 -10.14 -18.79
N ALA A 94 -26.76 -9.35 -19.45
CA ALA A 94 -27.08 -8.74 -20.73
C ALA A 94 -27.35 -9.77 -21.83
N SER A 95 -26.44 -10.75 -22.01
CA SER A 95 -26.63 -11.83 -22.98
C SER A 95 -27.87 -12.65 -22.65
N TYR A 96 -28.10 -12.96 -21.36
CA TYR A 96 -29.29 -13.70 -20.93
C TYR A 96 -30.60 -12.99 -21.27
N VAL A 97 -30.69 -11.70 -20.91
CA VAL A 97 -31.86 -10.85 -21.18
C VAL A 97 -32.15 -10.81 -22.67
N ALA A 98 -31.12 -10.56 -23.48
CA ALA A 98 -31.28 -10.47 -24.93
C ALA A 98 -31.76 -11.79 -25.54
N GLU A 99 -31.18 -12.94 -25.17
CA GLU A 99 -31.61 -14.24 -25.67
C GLU A 99 -33.07 -14.56 -25.29
N LYS A 100 -33.45 -14.33 -24.03
CA LYS A 100 -34.84 -14.57 -23.57
C LYS A 100 -35.86 -13.64 -24.23
N MET A 101 -35.43 -12.45 -24.66
CA MET A 101 -36.28 -11.48 -25.36
C MET A 101 -36.19 -11.60 -26.89
N GLY A 102 -35.41 -12.55 -27.44
CA GLY A 102 -35.22 -12.72 -28.88
C GLY A 102 -34.50 -11.55 -29.56
N LEU A 103 -33.67 -10.82 -28.81
CA LEU A 103 -32.85 -9.70 -29.29
C LEU A 103 -31.47 -10.18 -29.76
N ILE A 104 -30.78 -9.35 -30.54
CA ILE A 104 -29.41 -9.63 -30.96
C ILE A 104 -28.47 -9.51 -29.75
N SER A 105 -27.65 -10.54 -29.54
CA SER A 105 -26.62 -10.57 -28.51
C SER A 105 -25.50 -11.55 -28.83
N ASP A 106 -24.39 -11.36 -28.12
CA ASP A 106 -23.37 -12.38 -27.97
C ASP A 106 -23.89 -13.54 -27.10
N ASP A 107 -23.27 -14.71 -27.25
CA ASP A 107 -23.74 -15.96 -26.65
C ASP A 107 -23.72 -15.93 -25.11
N TYR A 108 -24.83 -16.32 -24.49
CA TYR A 108 -24.94 -16.39 -23.03
C TYR A 108 -24.11 -17.54 -22.45
N ASN A 109 -24.08 -18.71 -23.09
CA ASN A 109 -23.46 -19.90 -22.52
C ASN A 109 -21.94 -19.76 -22.39
N THR A 110 -21.31 -18.97 -23.26
CA THR A 110 -19.89 -18.63 -23.18
C THR A 110 -19.59 -17.34 -22.41
N ALA A 111 -20.58 -16.68 -21.81
CA ALA A 111 -20.37 -15.40 -21.12
C ALA A 111 -19.36 -15.48 -19.98
N VAL A 112 -19.29 -16.63 -19.30
CA VAL A 112 -18.33 -16.87 -18.22
C VAL A 112 -16.87 -16.84 -18.70
N ILE A 113 -16.60 -17.12 -19.98
CA ILE A 113 -15.24 -17.09 -20.55
C ILE A 113 -14.67 -15.67 -20.56
N GLY A 114 -15.52 -14.64 -20.69
CA GLY A 114 -15.10 -13.24 -20.58
C GLY A 114 -14.99 -12.73 -19.14
N LEU A 115 -15.37 -13.54 -18.15
CA LEU A 115 -15.36 -13.17 -16.73
C LEU A 115 -14.28 -13.90 -15.94
N ASP A 116 -14.10 -15.18 -16.23
CA ASP A 116 -13.22 -16.06 -15.50
C ASP A 116 -12.00 -16.41 -16.34
N LYS A 117 -10.84 -15.94 -15.88
CA LYS A 117 -9.54 -16.14 -16.55
C LYS A 117 -9.16 -17.62 -16.67
N PHE A 118 -9.60 -18.48 -15.75
CA PHE A 118 -9.35 -19.92 -15.83
C PHE A 118 -10.23 -20.60 -16.87
N GLU A 119 -11.52 -20.26 -16.93
CA GLU A 119 -12.40 -20.76 -18.00
C GLU A 119 -11.95 -20.27 -19.38
N PHE A 120 -11.43 -19.04 -19.48
CA PHE A 120 -10.77 -18.57 -20.70
C PHE A 120 -9.59 -19.44 -21.10
N ARG A 121 -8.63 -19.68 -20.20
CA ARG A 121 -7.46 -20.50 -20.53
C ARG A 121 -7.83 -21.94 -20.90
N LYS A 122 -8.85 -22.53 -20.27
CA LYS A 122 -9.41 -23.82 -20.67
C LYS A 122 -9.97 -23.80 -22.10
N ALA A 123 -10.74 -22.78 -22.45
CA ALA A 123 -11.28 -22.64 -23.80
C ALA A 123 -10.16 -22.41 -24.84
N GLU A 124 -9.18 -21.56 -24.51
CA GLU A 124 -8.03 -21.25 -25.36
C GLU A 124 -7.14 -22.47 -25.59
N ALA A 125 -6.88 -23.29 -24.57
CA ALA A 125 -6.09 -24.52 -24.69
C ALA A 125 -6.65 -25.47 -25.76
N ASN A 126 -7.98 -25.58 -25.84
CA ASN A 126 -8.70 -26.46 -26.77
C ASN A 126 -8.92 -25.85 -28.17
N MET A 127 -8.57 -24.57 -28.36
CA MET A 127 -8.70 -23.89 -29.65
C MET A 127 -7.63 -24.34 -30.66
N ASN A 128 -8.00 -24.61 -31.91
CA ASN A 128 -7.02 -24.73 -32.98
C ASN A 128 -6.44 -23.36 -33.30
N THR A 129 -5.12 -23.21 -33.21
CA THR A 129 -4.43 -21.93 -33.40
C THR A 129 -3.27 -22.04 -34.38
N PRO A 130 -2.94 -20.95 -35.10
CA PRO A 130 -1.72 -20.89 -35.90
C PRO A 130 -0.46 -21.10 -35.05
N VAL A 131 0.64 -21.52 -35.69
CA VAL A 131 1.92 -21.80 -35.01
C VAL A 131 2.49 -20.57 -34.29
N TRP A 132 2.22 -19.37 -34.80
CA TRP A 132 2.67 -18.12 -34.18
C TRP A 132 1.81 -17.68 -32.98
N TYR A 133 0.68 -18.34 -32.72
CA TYR A 133 -0.16 -18.06 -31.56
C TYR A 133 0.35 -18.86 -30.36
N LYS A 134 0.82 -18.13 -29.34
CA LYS A 134 1.39 -18.68 -28.13
C LYS A 134 0.31 -18.81 -27.05
N LYS A 135 0.31 -19.94 -26.35
CA LYS A 135 -0.57 -20.21 -25.21
C LYS A 135 0.28 -20.39 -23.95
N PRO A 136 0.01 -19.66 -22.85
CA PRO A 136 0.74 -19.86 -21.61
C PRO A 136 0.36 -21.21 -20.99
N ARG A 137 1.30 -21.86 -20.33
CA ARG A 137 0.95 -22.90 -19.35
C ARG A 137 0.22 -22.24 -18.18
N PHE A 138 -0.77 -22.93 -17.61
CA PHE A 138 -1.58 -22.39 -16.52
C PHE A 138 -2.08 -23.48 -15.56
N ARG A 139 -2.40 -23.09 -14.33
CA ARG A 139 -2.97 -23.95 -13.30
C ARG A 139 -3.98 -23.19 -12.43
N LYS A 140 -5.08 -23.86 -12.08
CA LYS A 140 -5.99 -23.36 -11.04
C LYS A 140 -5.34 -23.49 -9.67
N VAL A 141 -5.39 -22.44 -8.87
CA VAL A 141 -4.86 -22.43 -7.50
C VAL A 141 -6.04 -22.45 -6.54
N GLU A 142 -6.23 -23.57 -5.86
CA GLU A 142 -7.27 -23.77 -4.84
C GLU A 142 -6.66 -23.77 -3.44
N GLN A 143 -5.40 -24.18 -3.34
CA GLN A 143 -4.62 -24.22 -2.11
C GLN A 143 -3.15 -23.81 -2.38
N PRO A 144 -2.41 -23.38 -1.35
CA PRO A 144 -1.02 -22.97 -1.49
C PRO A 144 -0.09 -23.95 -2.23
N SER A 145 -0.27 -25.25 -2.01
CA SER A 145 0.57 -26.28 -2.64
C SER A 145 0.44 -26.31 -4.16
N ASP A 146 -0.70 -25.91 -4.73
CA ASP A 146 -0.90 -25.93 -6.18
C ASP A 146 0.04 -24.96 -6.89
N LEU A 147 0.23 -23.78 -6.28
CA LEU A 147 1.13 -22.73 -6.79
C LEU A 147 2.59 -23.16 -6.67
N VAL A 148 2.99 -23.75 -5.55
CA VAL A 148 4.35 -24.26 -5.33
C VAL A 148 4.69 -25.33 -6.37
N GLN A 149 3.82 -26.33 -6.52
CA GLN A 149 4.01 -27.39 -7.52
C GLN A 149 4.08 -26.83 -8.93
N PHE A 150 3.23 -25.86 -9.27
CA PHE A 150 3.25 -25.25 -10.61
C PHE A 150 4.53 -24.48 -10.89
N TYR A 151 5.03 -23.74 -9.89
CA TYR A 151 6.30 -23.02 -9.98
C TYR A 151 7.47 -23.99 -10.21
N ASP A 152 7.53 -25.09 -9.44
CA ASP A 152 8.55 -26.13 -9.58
C ASP A 152 8.50 -26.84 -10.94
N GLU A 153 7.29 -27.15 -11.42
CA GLU A 153 7.09 -27.80 -12.73
C GLU A 153 7.45 -26.89 -13.91
N ILE A 154 7.18 -25.58 -13.81
CA ILE A 154 7.46 -24.63 -14.87
C ILE A 154 8.94 -24.26 -14.95
N GLY A 155 9.61 -24.15 -13.80
CA GLY A 155 11.03 -23.78 -13.70
C GLY A 155 11.33 -22.34 -14.10
N SER A 156 10.32 -21.47 -14.13
CA SER A 156 10.41 -20.05 -14.50
C SER A 156 9.41 -19.23 -13.69
N PRO A 157 9.52 -17.88 -13.68
CA PRO A 157 8.57 -17.04 -12.96
C PRO A 157 7.11 -17.31 -13.36
N VAL A 158 6.23 -17.17 -12.39
CA VAL A 158 4.78 -17.41 -12.51
C VAL A 158 4.02 -16.13 -12.17
N PHE A 159 2.96 -15.85 -12.92
CA PHE A 159 2.05 -14.75 -12.66
C PHE A 159 0.77 -15.28 -12.02
N LEU A 160 0.55 -14.94 -10.75
CA LEU A 160 -0.62 -15.31 -9.96
C LEU A 160 -1.67 -14.21 -10.06
N LYS A 161 -2.94 -14.57 -10.31
CA LYS A 161 -4.04 -13.62 -10.43
C LYS A 161 -5.37 -14.23 -9.96
N PRO A 162 -6.31 -13.42 -9.41
CA PRO A 162 -7.68 -13.87 -9.19
C PRO A 162 -8.35 -14.20 -10.52
N THR A 163 -9.27 -15.16 -10.55
CA THR A 163 -9.95 -15.53 -11.80
C THR A 163 -10.88 -14.44 -12.32
N SER A 164 -11.55 -13.70 -11.42
CA SER A 164 -12.67 -12.82 -11.76
C SER A 164 -12.44 -11.32 -11.50
N GLU A 165 -11.21 -10.91 -11.15
CA GLU A 165 -10.87 -9.50 -10.92
C GLU A 165 -10.24 -8.82 -12.14
N GLY A 166 -10.47 -7.51 -12.29
CA GLY A 166 -9.86 -6.66 -13.33
C GLY A 166 -8.88 -5.63 -12.75
N ASN A 167 -8.29 -4.80 -13.62
CA ASN A 167 -7.34 -3.72 -13.25
C ASN A 167 -6.11 -4.21 -12.46
N SER A 168 -5.61 -5.41 -12.77
CA SER A 168 -4.47 -6.04 -12.09
C SER A 168 -4.63 -6.21 -10.56
N ARG A 169 -5.86 -6.12 -10.01
CA ARG A 169 -6.09 -6.32 -8.58
C ARG A 169 -5.78 -7.76 -8.17
N GLY A 170 -5.08 -7.91 -7.06
CA GLY A 170 -4.65 -9.22 -6.54
C GLY A 170 -3.62 -9.95 -7.40
N CYS A 171 -3.09 -9.33 -8.45
CA CYS A 171 -2.08 -9.94 -9.31
C CYS A 171 -0.69 -9.84 -8.66
N PHE A 172 0.10 -10.92 -8.74
CA PHE A 172 1.41 -10.99 -8.13
C PHE A 172 2.39 -11.79 -9.00
N LEU A 173 3.62 -11.28 -9.17
CA LEU A 173 4.69 -11.99 -9.88
C LEU A 173 5.51 -12.81 -8.88
N VAL A 174 5.45 -14.14 -9.00
CA VAL A 174 6.27 -15.09 -8.26
C VAL A 174 7.54 -15.37 -9.06
N ASN A 175 8.63 -14.69 -8.71
CA ASN A 175 9.93 -14.84 -9.38
C ASN A 175 10.98 -15.62 -8.56
N SER A 176 10.70 -15.93 -7.29
CA SER A 176 11.52 -16.76 -6.41
C SER A 176 10.64 -17.44 -5.35
N LEU A 177 11.15 -18.52 -4.74
CA LEU A 177 10.48 -19.18 -3.60
C LEU A 177 10.34 -18.25 -2.38
N GLU A 178 11.23 -17.28 -2.21
CA GLU A 178 11.18 -16.29 -1.12
C GLU A 178 9.93 -15.39 -1.20
N ASN A 179 9.41 -15.17 -2.41
CA ASN A 179 8.21 -14.36 -2.65
C ASN A 179 6.91 -15.18 -2.61
N MET A 180 6.99 -16.49 -2.35
CA MET A 180 5.85 -17.41 -2.36
C MET A 180 4.84 -17.08 -1.25
N ASP A 181 5.31 -16.90 -0.01
CA ASP A 181 4.42 -16.63 1.13
C ASP A 181 3.67 -15.30 0.96
N VAL A 182 4.35 -14.29 0.40
CA VAL A 182 3.75 -12.99 0.08
C VAL A 182 2.69 -13.15 -1.02
N ALA A 183 2.99 -13.91 -2.08
CA ALA A 183 2.03 -14.18 -3.15
C ALA A 183 0.77 -14.90 -2.63
N LEU A 184 0.96 -15.86 -1.72
CA LEU A 184 -0.11 -16.63 -1.10
C LEU A 184 -0.98 -15.76 -0.20
N GLU A 185 -0.40 -14.91 0.63
CA GLU A 185 -1.18 -13.96 1.45
C GLU A 185 -1.89 -12.91 0.57
N ASN A 186 -1.30 -12.48 -0.54
CA ASN A 186 -1.96 -11.57 -1.49
C ASN A 186 -3.17 -12.21 -2.18
N ILE A 187 -3.11 -13.50 -2.55
CA ILE A 187 -4.20 -14.17 -3.26
C ILE A 187 -5.29 -14.71 -2.32
N LYS A 188 -4.95 -14.92 -1.04
CA LYS A 188 -5.84 -15.50 -0.01
C LYS A 188 -7.25 -14.90 0.04
N PRO A 189 -7.47 -13.58 -0.08
CA PRO A 189 -8.81 -13.00 -0.11
C PRO A 189 -9.67 -13.48 -1.30
N TYR A 190 -9.04 -13.97 -2.36
CA TYR A 190 -9.68 -14.34 -3.62
C TYR A 190 -9.81 -15.85 -3.82
N LEU A 191 -9.22 -16.70 -2.96
CA LEU A 191 -9.26 -18.15 -3.14
C LEU A 191 -10.69 -18.71 -3.19
N ASN A 192 -11.62 -18.10 -2.44
CA ASN A 192 -13.04 -18.48 -2.46
C ASN A 192 -13.71 -18.21 -3.82
N THR A 193 -13.27 -17.19 -4.57
CA THR A 193 -13.80 -16.88 -5.91
C THR A 193 -12.98 -17.52 -7.03
N GLY A 194 -11.77 -17.98 -6.72
CA GLY A 194 -10.85 -18.67 -7.61
C GLY A 194 -9.58 -17.87 -7.89
N ALA A 195 -8.47 -18.60 -8.04
CA ALA A 195 -7.19 -18.06 -8.47
C ALA A 195 -6.57 -18.92 -9.58
N ILE A 196 -5.75 -18.30 -10.41
CA ILE A 196 -5.01 -18.93 -11.51
C ILE A 196 -3.56 -18.47 -11.49
N ALA A 197 -2.67 -19.42 -11.69
CA ALA A 197 -1.25 -19.21 -11.94
C ALA A 197 -0.96 -19.43 -13.43
N GLU A 198 -0.23 -18.51 -14.06
CA GLU A 198 0.19 -18.60 -15.46
C GLU A 198 1.70 -18.46 -15.60
N GLU A 199 2.27 -19.05 -16.64
CA GLU A 199 3.65 -18.78 -17.04
C GLU A 199 3.85 -17.27 -17.29
N TYR A 200 4.87 -16.68 -16.67
CA TYR A 200 5.16 -15.26 -16.83
C TYR A 200 6.04 -15.00 -18.06
N PHE A 201 5.70 -13.95 -18.79
CA PHE A 201 6.44 -13.50 -19.96
C PHE A 201 6.89 -12.04 -19.82
N SER A 202 8.10 -11.75 -20.29
CA SER A 202 8.69 -10.41 -20.29
C SER A 202 9.20 -10.01 -21.69
N GLY A 203 9.54 -8.73 -21.87
CA GLY A 203 10.09 -8.22 -23.13
C GLY A 203 9.07 -8.13 -24.28
N CYS A 204 7.77 -8.22 -23.98
CA CYS A 204 6.69 -8.09 -24.96
C CYS A 204 6.11 -6.68 -25.01
N ARG A 205 5.50 -6.34 -26.15
CA ARG A 205 4.71 -5.11 -26.33
C ARG A 205 3.22 -5.45 -26.20
N GLU A 206 2.45 -4.51 -25.66
CA GLU A 206 1.03 -4.71 -25.39
C GLU A 206 0.14 -4.00 -26.42
N PHE A 207 -0.91 -4.70 -26.83
CA PHE A 207 -1.89 -4.25 -27.82
C PHE A 207 -3.30 -4.62 -27.39
N SER A 208 -4.29 -3.95 -27.96
CA SER A 208 -5.67 -4.46 -27.95
C SER A 208 -6.21 -4.69 -29.34
N PHE A 209 -7.09 -5.66 -29.46
CA PHE A 209 -7.99 -5.83 -30.60
C PHE A 209 -9.37 -5.37 -30.18
N ASP A 210 -9.96 -4.52 -31.00
CA ASP A 210 -11.33 -4.07 -30.82
C ASP A 210 -12.17 -4.45 -32.04
N THR A 211 -13.42 -4.85 -31.83
CA THR A 211 -14.39 -5.01 -32.91
C THR A 211 -15.79 -4.58 -32.49
N VAL A 212 -16.56 -4.08 -33.46
CA VAL A 212 -17.98 -3.78 -33.32
C VAL A 212 -18.69 -3.95 -34.67
N ALA A 213 -19.77 -4.74 -34.68
CA ALA A 213 -20.50 -5.09 -35.91
C ALA A 213 -19.58 -5.65 -37.02
N GLY A 214 -18.53 -6.38 -36.63
CA GLY A 214 -17.51 -6.98 -37.50
C GLY A 214 -16.38 -6.05 -37.95
N ARG A 215 -16.48 -4.75 -37.69
CA ARG A 215 -15.40 -3.79 -38.01
C ARG A 215 -14.36 -3.82 -36.91
N CYS A 216 -13.12 -4.12 -37.28
CA CYS A 216 -12.05 -4.33 -36.31
C CYS A 216 -10.81 -3.47 -36.53
N TRP A 217 -10.08 -3.22 -35.45
CA TRP A 217 -8.82 -2.48 -35.43
C TRP A 217 -7.91 -2.92 -34.27
N ILE A 218 -6.63 -2.57 -34.36
CA ILE A 218 -5.64 -2.79 -33.30
C ILE A 218 -5.23 -1.46 -32.67
N THR A 219 -5.06 -1.46 -31.35
CA THR A 219 -4.53 -0.34 -30.57
C THR A 219 -3.16 -0.71 -30.02
N GLU A 220 -2.17 0.19 -30.13
CA GLU A 220 -0.90 0.07 -29.39
C GLU A 220 -1.07 0.68 -28.00
N LYS A 221 -0.70 -0.08 -26.95
CA LYS A 221 -0.75 0.36 -25.55
C LYS A 221 0.67 0.65 -25.04
N GLU A 222 0.83 1.72 -24.28
CA GLU A 222 2.07 2.02 -23.54
C GLU A 222 1.71 2.21 -22.06
N THR A 223 2.47 1.56 -21.17
CA THR A 223 2.30 1.68 -19.72
C THR A 223 3.52 2.31 -19.07
N THR A 224 3.36 2.86 -17.87
CA THR A 224 4.48 3.26 -17.01
C THR A 224 5.35 2.04 -16.65
N SER A 225 6.63 2.32 -16.34
CA SER A 225 7.57 1.33 -15.80
C SER A 225 7.51 1.30 -14.27
N GLY A 226 7.69 0.12 -13.66
CA GLY A 226 7.74 -0.05 -12.20
C GLY A 226 6.73 -1.08 -11.69
N ASN A 227 6.45 -1.07 -10.38
CA ASN A 227 5.53 -2.01 -9.74
C ASN A 227 4.05 -1.77 -10.13
N HIS A 228 3.71 -0.54 -10.53
CA HIS A 228 2.39 -0.16 -11.04
C HIS A 228 2.50 0.21 -12.52
N LYS A 229 1.69 -0.45 -13.35
CA LYS A 229 1.65 -0.25 -14.81
C LYS A 229 0.41 0.55 -15.20
N ALA A 230 0.41 1.85 -14.94
CA ALA A 230 -0.65 2.74 -15.40
C ALA A 230 -0.51 2.95 -16.91
N GLU A 231 -1.63 3.01 -17.65
CA GLU A 231 -1.60 3.21 -19.09
C GLU A 231 -1.36 4.69 -19.41
N VAL A 232 -0.25 5.00 -20.08
CA VAL A 232 0.18 6.37 -20.37
C VAL A 232 -0.15 6.82 -21.79
N GLN A 233 -0.27 5.88 -22.74
CA GLN A 233 -0.53 6.22 -24.13
C GLN A 233 -1.28 5.10 -24.88
N GLN A 234 -2.15 5.52 -25.79
CA GLN A 234 -2.94 4.67 -26.69
C GLN A 234 -2.81 5.18 -28.11
N ILE A 235 -2.62 4.32 -29.12
CA ILE A 235 -2.57 4.73 -30.55
C ILE A 235 -3.43 3.83 -31.42
N VAL A 236 -4.34 4.43 -32.19
CA VAL A 236 -5.24 3.76 -33.14
C VAL A 236 -5.07 4.35 -34.56
N PRO A 237 -4.91 3.52 -35.61
CA PRO A 237 -4.51 2.11 -35.53
C PRO A 237 -3.11 1.95 -34.93
N ALA A 238 -2.76 0.76 -34.45
CA ALA A 238 -1.42 0.45 -34.00
C ALA A 238 -0.39 0.63 -35.15
N PRO A 239 0.72 1.37 -34.94
CA PRO A 239 1.74 1.57 -35.96
C PRO A 239 2.68 0.36 -36.05
N LEU A 240 2.20 -0.68 -36.75
CA LEU A 240 2.89 -1.97 -36.90
C LEU A 240 3.17 -2.31 -38.38
N PRO A 241 4.15 -3.18 -38.65
CA PRO A 241 4.21 -3.88 -39.93
C PRO A 241 2.91 -4.63 -40.21
N GLN A 242 2.47 -4.65 -41.48
CA GLN A 242 1.18 -5.22 -41.88
C GLN A 242 0.98 -6.66 -41.39
N GLU A 243 2.03 -7.50 -41.48
CA GLU A 243 1.96 -8.89 -41.06
C GLU A 243 1.71 -9.06 -39.55
N ASP A 244 2.30 -8.21 -38.70
CA ASP A 244 2.05 -8.27 -37.25
C ASP A 244 0.64 -7.75 -36.91
N TYR A 245 0.19 -6.73 -37.65
CA TYR A 245 -1.18 -6.21 -37.53
C TYR A 245 -2.20 -7.30 -37.90
N ASP A 246 -1.98 -8.01 -39.01
CA ASP A 246 -2.87 -9.08 -39.47
C ASP A 246 -2.90 -10.27 -38.48
N ARG A 247 -1.76 -10.63 -37.89
CA ARG A 247 -1.71 -11.64 -36.81
C ARG A 247 -2.54 -11.22 -35.60
N LEU A 248 -2.46 -9.96 -35.17
CA LEU A 248 -3.26 -9.46 -34.06
C LEU A 248 -4.76 -9.42 -34.38
N ILE A 249 -5.13 -9.10 -35.63
CA ILE A 249 -6.53 -9.17 -36.09
C ILE A 249 -7.03 -10.62 -36.07
N GLU A 250 -6.25 -11.57 -36.58
CA GLU A 250 -6.60 -13.00 -36.59
C GLU A 250 -6.72 -13.54 -35.16
N ALA A 251 -5.75 -13.24 -34.29
CA ALA A 251 -5.78 -13.60 -32.87
C ALA A 251 -7.03 -13.01 -32.18
N GLY A 252 -7.32 -11.74 -32.43
CA GLY A 252 -8.50 -11.04 -31.93
C GLY A 252 -9.81 -11.74 -32.30
N LYS A 253 -9.95 -12.14 -33.57
CA LYS A 253 -11.13 -12.88 -34.07
C LYS A 253 -11.25 -14.27 -33.45
N LEU A 254 -10.13 -14.98 -33.29
CA LEU A 254 -10.09 -16.29 -32.64
C LEU A 254 -10.57 -16.19 -31.18
N VAL A 255 -10.02 -15.24 -30.42
CA VAL A 255 -10.38 -14.99 -29.02
C VAL A 255 -11.83 -14.52 -28.88
N ALA A 256 -12.30 -13.64 -29.76
CA ALA A 256 -13.69 -13.21 -29.80
C ALA A 256 -14.65 -14.37 -30.05
N LYS A 257 -14.27 -15.31 -30.94
CA LYS A 257 -15.08 -16.49 -31.24
C LYS A 257 -15.18 -17.45 -30.05
N ILE A 258 -14.09 -17.74 -29.34
CA ILE A 258 -14.13 -18.67 -28.20
C ILE A 258 -14.86 -18.09 -26.98
N SER A 259 -14.83 -16.77 -26.81
CA SER A 259 -15.68 -16.10 -25.84
C SER A 259 -17.14 -15.98 -26.31
N GLY A 260 -17.48 -16.43 -27.52
CA GLY A 260 -18.82 -16.49 -28.11
C GLY A 260 -19.39 -15.15 -28.56
N SER A 261 -18.52 -14.25 -29.01
CA SER A 261 -18.96 -13.05 -29.72
C SER A 261 -19.65 -13.42 -31.03
N LYS A 262 -20.80 -12.79 -31.30
CA LYS A 262 -21.52 -12.76 -32.57
C LYS A 262 -21.34 -11.41 -33.25
N MET A 263 -20.11 -10.89 -33.17
CA MET A 263 -19.68 -9.61 -33.74
C MET A 263 -20.28 -8.37 -33.04
N GLY A 264 -20.62 -8.49 -31.76
CA GLY A 264 -20.89 -7.36 -30.86
C GLY A 264 -19.64 -6.55 -30.54
N ALA A 265 -19.69 -5.78 -29.44
CA ALA A 265 -18.53 -5.05 -28.94
C ALA A 265 -17.56 -6.01 -28.26
N VAL A 266 -16.30 -6.00 -28.68
CA VAL A 266 -15.22 -6.81 -28.08
C VAL A 266 -13.97 -5.96 -27.92
N HIS A 267 -13.25 -6.20 -26.82
CA HIS A 267 -11.94 -5.67 -26.51
C HIS A 267 -11.08 -6.79 -25.94
N ASN A 268 -10.08 -7.24 -26.69
CA ASN A 268 -9.18 -8.31 -26.28
C ASN A 268 -7.77 -7.75 -26.15
N GLU A 269 -7.08 -8.08 -25.07
CA GLU A 269 -5.70 -7.65 -24.84
C GLU A 269 -4.70 -8.71 -25.28
N PHE A 270 -3.59 -8.28 -25.87
CA PHE A 270 -2.58 -9.14 -26.46
C PHE A 270 -1.16 -8.67 -26.15
N PHE A 271 -0.26 -9.64 -26.02
CA PHE A 271 1.18 -9.41 -26.09
C PHE A 271 1.73 -9.84 -27.45
N LEU A 272 2.54 -8.98 -28.07
CA LEU A 272 3.35 -9.27 -29.24
C LEU A 272 4.82 -9.37 -28.81
N PHE A 273 5.45 -10.49 -29.15
CA PHE A 273 6.81 -10.81 -28.77
C PHE A 273 7.84 -10.40 -29.84
N PRO A 274 9.14 -10.26 -29.49
CA PRO A 274 10.20 -10.00 -30.46
C PRO A 274 10.34 -11.08 -31.54
N ASP A 275 9.99 -12.33 -31.22
CA ASP A 275 9.92 -13.46 -32.17
C ASP A 275 8.65 -13.45 -33.04
N ARG A 276 7.83 -12.39 -32.93
CA ARG A 276 6.60 -12.13 -33.67
C ARG A 276 5.45 -13.09 -33.34
N THR A 277 5.56 -13.85 -32.24
CA THR A 277 4.43 -14.59 -31.68
C THR A 277 3.46 -13.67 -30.95
N VAL A 278 2.19 -14.08 -30.88
CA VAL A 278 1.11 -13.34 -30.22
C VAL A 278 0.50 -14.21 -29.13
N MET A 279 0.23 -13.63 -27.97
CA MET A 279 -0.43 -14.30 -26.85
C MET A 279 -1.59 -13.45 -26.33
N ALA A 280 -2.75 -14.04 -26.12
CA ALA A 280 -3.87 -13.35 -25.48
C ALA A 280 -3.61 -13.17 -23.99
N VAL A 281 -3.97 -11.99 -23.48
CA VAL A 281 -3.89 -11.62 -22.07
C VAL A 281 -5.27 -11.77 -21.42
N GLU A 282 -6.28 -11.11 -21.99
CA GLU A 282 -7.64 -11.10 -21.46
C GLU A 282 -8.68 -10.91 -22.57
N PRO A 283 -9.76 -11.72 -22.62
CA PRO A 283 -10.90 -11.51 -23.49
C PRO A 283 -11.96 -10.63 -22.82
N ASN A 284 -12.49 -9.61 -23.50
CA ASN A 284 -13.63 -8.85 -22.98
C ASN A 284 -14.68 -8.63 -24.06
N ARG A 285 -15.97 -8.88 -23.77
CA ARG A 285 -17.10 -8.65 -24.70
C ARG A 285 -17.82 -7.34 -24.41
N ARG A 286 -17.05 -6.26 -24.39
CA ARG A 286 -17.49 -4.89 -24.12
C ARG A 286 -16.60 -3.89 -24.84
N PRO A 287 -17.03 -2.62 -24.98
CA PRO A 287 -16.16 -1.55 -25.46
C PRO A 287 -14.91 -1.36 -24.59
N ALA A 288 -13.81 -1.00 -25.24
CA ALA A 288 -12.58 -0.59 -24.56
C ALA A 288 -12.78 0.66 -23.69
N GLY A 289 -11.91 0.81 -22.68
CA GLY A 289 -11.74 2.05 -21.91
C GLY A 289 -10.83 3.06 -22.61
N MET A 290 -10.36 4.05 -21.85
CA MET A 290 -9.27 4.96 -22.25
C MET A 290 -9.48 5.64 -23.61
N HIS A 291 -10.72 6.03 -23.91
CA HIS A 291 -11.10 6.71 -25.16
C HIS A 291 -10.76 5.95 -26.45
N ILE A 292 -10.43 4.65 -26.40
CA ILE A 292 -10.01 3.89 -27.59
C ILE A 292 -11.06 3.95 -28.72
N TRP A 293 -12.35 3.90 -28.38
CA TRP A 293 -13.43 4.06 -29.36
C TRP A 293 -13.56 5.48 -29.91
N ASP A 294 -13.17 6.51 -29.16
CA ASP A 294 -13.10 7.89 -29.65
C ASP A 294 -11.91 8.07 -30.61
N LEU A 295 -10.77 7.44 -30.30
CA LEU A 295 -9.61 7.41 -31.19
C LEU A 295 -9.95 6.69 -32.50
N ALA A 296 -10.63 5.54 -32.42
CA ALA A 296 -11.11 4.82 -33.60
C ALA A 296 -12.12 5.64 -34.41
N ALA A 297 -13.01 6.37 -33.74
CA ALA A 297 -13.97 7.24 -34.42
C ALA A 297 -13.27 8.31 -35.26
N SER A 298 -12.24 8.94 -34.70
CA SER A 298 -11.43 9.94 -35.40
C SER A 298 -10.56 9.32 -36.49
N ALA A 299 -9.84 8.23 -36.20
CA ALA A 299 -8.91 7.60 -37.15
C ALA A 299 -9.65 7.08 -38.38
N PHE A 300 -10.76 6.36 -38.19
CA PHE A 300 -11.46 5.69 -39.28
C PHE A 300 -12.68 6.44 -39.80
N SER A 301 -13.01 7.61 -39.22
CA SER A 301 -14.21 8.39 -39.57
C SER A 301 -15.50 7.57 -39.44
N ILE A 302 -15.63 6.80 -38.36
CA ILE A 302 -16.82 6.02 -38.01
C ILE A 302 -17.33 6.42 -36.63
N ASN A 303 -18.53 5.98 -36.24
CA ASN A 303 -18.98 6.08 -34.85
C ASN A 303 -19.18 4.67 -34.27
N PRO A 304 -18.21 4.12 -33.51
CA PRO A 304 -18.29 2.78 -32.94
C PRO A 304 -19.51 2.58 -32.03
N PHE A 305 -19.88 3.59 -31.24
CA PHE A 305 -21.07 3.52 -30.38
C PHE A 305 -22.37 3.43 -31.19
N GLU A 306 -22.47 4.20 -32.28
CA GLU A 306 -23.64 4.11 -33.16
C GLU A 306 -23.71 2.76 -33.88
N LEU A 307 -22.58 2.23 -34.35
CA LEU A 307 -22.51 0.88 -34.93
C LEU A 307 -22.98 -0.18 -33.94
N TRP A 308 -22.57 -0.06 -32.67
CA TRP A 308 -22.96 -0.98 -31.61
C TRP A 308 -24.45 -0.92 -31.30
N ILE A 309 -25.01 0.30 -31.18
CA ILE A 309 -26.44 0.52 -31.00
C ILE A 309 -27.22 -0.05 -32.18
N ASN A 310 -26.81 0.23 -33.42
CA ASN A 310 -27.50 -0.26 -34.60
C ASN A 310 -27.39 -1.80 -34.70
N TRP A 311 -26.28 -2.41 -34.26
CA TRP A 311 -26.14 -3.85 -34.17
C TRP A 311 -27.10 -4.45 -33.14
N SER A 312 -27.18 -3.89 -31.93
CA SER A 312 -28.02 -4.46 -30.85
C SER A 312 -29.52 -4.38 -31.14
N ILE A 313 -29.95 -3.45 -32.01
CA ILE A 313 -31.35 -3.31 -32.46
C ILE A 313 -31.62 -3.93 -33.85
N GLY A 314 -30.66 -4.67 -34.43
CA GLY A 314 -30.82 -5.39 -35.70
C GLY A 314 -30.88 -4.52 -36.95
N LYS A 315 -30.30 -3.32 -36.92
CA LYS A 315 -30.23 -2.38 -38.04
C LYS A 315 -28.86 -2.29 -38.71
N GLN A 316 -27.83 -2.94 -38.16
CA GLN A 316 -26.48 -2.91 -38.72
C GLN A 316 -26.13 -4.28 -39.32
N PRO A 317 -25.84 -4.39 -40.63
CA PRO A 317 -25.24 -5.60 -41.17
C PRO A 317 -23.84 -5.79 -40.58
N VAL A 318 -23.56 -7.02 -40.18
CA VAL A 318 -22.24 -7.47 -39.76
C VAL A 318 -21.35 -7.56 -41.00
N VAL A 319 -20.22 -6.85 -40.96
CA VAL A 319 -19.22 -6.87 -42.05
C VAL A 319 -17.88 -7.20 -41.42
N ASP A 320 -17.34 -8.39 -41.72
CA ASP A 320 -16.01 -8.77 -41.24
C ASP A 320 -14.94 -7.99 -42.01
N GLN A 321 -14.47 -6.88 -41.43
CA GLN A 321 -13.57 -5.95 -42.09
C GLN A 321 -12.59 -5.32 -41.11
N ALA A 322 -11.29 -5.48 -41.39
CA ALA A 322 -10.25 -4.67 -40.76
C ALA A 322 -10.32 -3.24 -41.33
N LEU A 323 -10.45 -2.25 -40.46
CA LEU A 323 -10.50 -0.85 -40.86
C LEU A 323 -9.12 -0.35 -41.27
N ARG A 324 -9.10 0.54 -42.25
CA ARG A 324 -7.88 1.21 -42.74
C ARG A 324 -8.04 2.71 -42.58
N SER A 325 -6.96 3.37 -42.19
CA SER A 325 -6.93 4.81 -41.94
C SER A 325 -5.75 5.46 -42.68
N GLN A 326 -5.91 6.73 -43.04
CA GLN A 326 -4.81 7.58 -43.50
C GLN A 326 -4.09 8.32 -42.35
N TYR A 327 -4.65 8.29 -41.14
CA TYR A 327 -4.15 8.95 -39.95
C TYR A 327 -3.98 7.96 -38.79
N TYR A 328 -2.98 8.23 -37.97
CA TYR A 328 -2.85 7.66 -36.64
C TYR A 328 -3.39 8.69 -35.64
N VAL A 329 -4.22 8.24 -34.71
CA VAL A 329 -4.77 9.07 -33.63
C VAL A 329 -4.29 8.47 -32.32
N GLY A 330 -3.64 9.29 -31.50
CA GLY A 330 -3.09 8.86 -30.23
C GLY A 330 -3.60 9.69 -29.08
N LEU A 331 -3.77 9.05 -27.93
CA LEU A 331 -4.01 9.68 -26.65
C LEU A 331 -2.74 9.56 -25.81
N ARG A 332 -2.35 10.63 -25.11
CA ARG A 332 -1.30 10.58 -24.07
C ARG A 332 -1.77 11.24 -22.79
N MET A 333 -1.58 10.57 -21.67
CA MET A 333 -1.87 11.11 -20.34
C MET A 333 -0.86 12.21 -19.97
N ILE A 334 -1.35 13.25 -19.30
CA ILE A 334 -0.54 14.36 -18.80
C ILE A 334 -0.10 14.03 -17.38
N GLN A 335 1.20 13.79 -17.20
CA GLN A 335 1.81 13.47 -15.91
C GLN A 335 2.24 14.74 -15.18
N ALA A 336 2.01 14.81 -13.87
CA ALA A 336 2.47 15.94 -13.07
C ALA A 336 4.00 15.94 -12.97
N SER A 337 4.61 17.13 -12.90
CA SER A 337 6.07 17.26 -12.74
C SER A 337 6.55 16.90 -11.32
N THR A 338 5.67 17.00 -10.33
CA THR A 338 5.91 16.75 -8.91
C THR A 338 4.63 16.28 -8.23
N ASP A 339 4.78 15.61 -7.08
CA ASP A 339 3.70 15.45 -6.13
C ASP A 339 3.34 16.83 -5.56
N GLY A 340 2.04 17.15 -5.47
CA GLY A 340 1.63 18.42 -4.91
C GLY A 340 0.19 18.80 -5.18
N ILE A 341 -0.14 20.06 -4.86
CA ILE A 341 -1.50 20.60 -5.01
C ILE A 341 -1.52 21.55 -6.22
N ILE A 342 -2.50 21.38 -7.10
CA ILE A 342 -2.69 22.29 -8.23
C ILE A 342 -3.11 23.67 -7.71
N LYS A 343 -2.28 24.69 -7.94
CA LYS A 343 -2.56 26.08 -7.53
C LYS A 343 -3.01 26.98 -8.67
N GLN A 344 -2.66 26.63 -9.90
CA GLN A 344 -3.05 27.42 -11.06
C GLN A 344 -3.19 26.55 -12.30
N ILE A 345 -4.18 26.86 -13.12
CA ILE A 345 -4.36 26.33 -14.47
C ILE A 345 -4.57 27.54 -15.39
N ASP A 346 -3.64 27.78 -16.32
CA ASP A 346 -3.78 28.81 -17.35
C ASP A 346 -4.46 28.26 -18.61
N ASN A 347 -5.79 28.34 -18.61
CA ASN A 347 -6.61 27.93 -19.75
C ASN A 347 -6.36 28.77 -21.01
N THR A 348 -5.91 30.02 -20.89
CA THR A 348 -5.64 30.88 -22.05
C THR A 348 -4.43 30.37 -22.81
N GLY A 349 -3.37 30.01 -22.10
CA GLY A 349 -2.19 29.38 -22.68
C GLY A 349 -2.46 28.03 -23.31
N ILE A 350 -3.25 27.19 -22.64
CA ILE A 350 -3.71 25.89 -23.17
C ILE A 350 -4.49 26.06 -24.48
N ASN A 351 -5.45 26.99 -24.52
CA ASN A 351 -6.24 27.25 -25.73
C ASN A 351 -5.37 27.77 -26.88
N LYS A 352 -4.39 28.63 -26.62
CA LYS A 352 -3.44 29.07 -27.64
C LYS A 352 -2.63 27.91 -28.24
N ILE A 353 -2.25 26.90 -27.45
CA ILE A 353 -1.61 25.70 -28.02
C ILE A 353 -2.60 24.99 -28.94
N LYS A 354 -3.83 24.77 -28.48
CA LYS A 354 -4.86 24.11 -29.29
C LYS A 354 -5.09 24.81 -30.63
N ASP A 355 -5.16 26.14 -30.63
CA ASP A 355 -5.38 26.93 -31.85
C ASP A 355 -4.18 26.91 -32.82
N ASN A 356 -2.96 26.69 -32.30
CA ASN A 356 -1.74 26.67 -33.10
C ASN A 356 -1.40 25.30 -33.71
N TYR A 357 -2.07 24.22 -33.28
CA TYR A 357 -1.78 22.85 -33.70
C TYR A 357 -3.05 22.17 -34.20
N ASN A 358 -3.24 22.14 -35.53
CA ASN A 358 -4.39 21.47 -36.17
C ASN A 358 -4.43 19.96 -35.88
N GLU A 359 -3.28 19.36 -35.57
CA GLU A 359 -3.15 17.97 -35.17
C GLU A 359 -3.67 17.69 -33.74
N LEU A 360 -3.73 18.70 -32.87
CA LEU A 360 -4.17 18.55 -31.48
C LEU A 360 -5.70 18.61 -31.42
N LEU A 361 -6.32 17.44 -31.41
CA LEU A 361 -7.78 17.29 -31.39
C LEU A 361 -8.39 17.67 -30.05
N GLU A 362 -7.73 17.27 -28.96
CA GLU A 362 -8.26 17.45 -27.61
C GLU A 362 -7.16 17.73 -26.59
N VAL A 363 -7.49 18.59 -25.63
CA VAL A 363 -6.81 18.73 -24.34
C VAL A 363 -7.89 18.67 -23.28
N CYS A 364 -7.77 17.73 -22.34
CA CYS A 364 -8.69 17.58 -21.24
C CYS A 364 -7.90 17.48 -19.93
N LEU A 365 -8.22 18.33 -18.96
CA LEU A 365 -7.70 18.22 -17.60
C LEU A 365 -8.81 17.64 -16.72
N SER A 366 -8.56 16.46 -16.14
CA SER A 366 -9.49 15.78 -15.24
C SER A 366 -9.38 16.28 -13.79
N LYS A 367 -8.26 16.96 -13.47
CA LYS A 367 -8.00 17.53 -12.15
C LYS A 367 -8.29 19.03 -12.11
N SER A 368 -8.78 19.50 -10.96
CA SER A 368 -9.15 20.90 -10.74
C SER A 368 -8.25 21.60 -9.71
N LEU A 369 -8.38 22.93 -9.60
CA LEU A 369 -7.67 23.72 -8.60
C LEU A 369 -7.87 23.13 -7.19
N ASN A 370 -6.79 23.15 -6.41
CA ASN A 370 -6.69 22.61 -5.05
C ASN A 370 -6.77 21.07 -4.93
N GLN A 371 -6.81 20.33 -6.03
CA GLN A 371 -6.66 18.87 -5.97
C GLN A 371 -5.18 18.45 -5.89
N PHE A 372 -4.95 17.33 -5.21
CA PHE A 372 -3.63 16.69 -5.14
C PHE A 372 -3.35 15.87 -6.40
N VAL A 373 -2.09 15.87 -6.83
CA VAL A 373 -1.60 15.10 -7.98
C VAL A 373 -0.30 14.40 -7.65
N HIS A 374 -0.11 13.24 -8.28
CA HIS A 374 1.09 12.42 -8.12
C HIS A 374 2.02 12.61 -9.31
N LYS A 375 3.32 12.72 -9.04
CA LYS A 375 4.37 12.63 -10.05
C LYS A 375 4.39 11.25 -10.68
N ASN A 376 4.24 10.20 -9.88
CA ASN A 376 4.27 8.81 -10.34
C ASN A 376 2.88 8.17 -10.13
N PRO A 377 1.97 8.30 -11.11
CA PRO A 377 0.61 7.79 -10.96
C PRO A 377 0.58 6.27 -10.86
N LYS A 378 -0.17 5.74 -9.88
CA LYS A 378 -0.39 4.30 -9.68
C LYS A 378 -1.46 3.76 -10.61
N ASP A 379 -2.45 4.58 -10.95
CA ASP A 379 -3.52 4.27 -11.89
C ASP A 379 -3.88 5.48 -12.77
N ASN A 380 -4.74 5.24 -13.76
CA ASN A 380 -5.08 6.23 -14.77
C ASN A 380 -5.85 7.45 -14.21
N SER A 381 -6.44 7.34 -13.00
CA SER A 381 -7.16 8.42 -12.34
C SER A 381 -6.24 9.44 -11.68
N GLU A 382 -4.97 9.11 -11.45
CA GLU A 382 -3.99 9.98 -10.77
C GLU A 382 -3.30 10.98 -11.71
N PHE A 383 -3.41 10.81 -13.03
CA PHE A 383 -2.91 11.77 -14.02
C PHE A 383 -3.69 13.09 -13.97
N LEU A 384 -3.07 14.16 -14.49
CA LEU A 384 -3.69 15.50 -14.60
C LEU A 384 -4.85 15.54 -15.61
N GLY A 385 -4.80 14.65 -16.60
CA GLY A 385 -5.69 14.65 -17.75
C GLY A 385 -5.00 13.99 -18.94
N HIS A 386 -5.41 14.34 -20.15
CA HIS A 386 -4.87 13.78 -21.38
C HIS A 386 -4.90 14.78 -22.55
N ILE A 387 -4.18 14.43 -23.60
CA ILE A 387 -4.29 15.04 -24.93
C ILE A 387 -4.63 13.98 -25.97
N ILE A 388 -5.29 14.39 -27.06
CA ILE A 388 -5.51 13.57 -28.25
C ILE A 388 -4.90 14.27 -29.46
N VAL A 389 -4.04 13.58 -30.18
CA VAL A 389 -3.32 14.10 -31.35
C VAL A 389 -3.55 13.18 -32.55
N GLN A 390 -3.64 13.74 -33.74
CA GLN A 390 -3.68 12.99 -35.00
C GLN A 390 -2.51 13.36 -35.90
N HIS A 391 -1.94 12.38 -36.61
CA HIS A 391 -0.92 12.64 -37.63
C HIS A 391 -0.83 11.49 -38.65
N LYS A 392 -0.42 11.76 -39.89
CA LYS A 392 -0.27 10.72 -40.95
C LYS A 392 0.96 9.82 -40.76
N ASP A 393 2.04 10.41 -40.26
CA ASP A 393 3.27 9.71 -39.89
C ASP A 393 3.24 9.33 -38.39
N PRO A 394 3.32 8.04 -38.04
CA PRO A 394 3.24 7.57 -36.65
C PRO A 394 4.46 7.98 -35.82
N LYS A 395 5.64 8.21 -36.43
CA LYS A 395 6.82 8.68 -35.69
C LYS A 395 6.61 10.12 -35.22
N LYS A 396 6.09 10.97 -36.11
CA LYS A 396 5.73 12.35 -35.77
C LYS A 396 4.60 12.39 -34.74
N LEU A 397 3.60 11.51 -34.84
CA LEU A 397 2.56 11.38 -33.82
C LEU A 397 3.15 11.16 -32.42
N LYS A 398 4.01 10.14 -32.25
CA LYS A 398 4.63 9.82 -30.96
C LYS A 398 5.44 10.99 -30.39
N LEU A 399 6.19 11.69 -31.24
CA LEU A 399 6.92 12.89 -30.83
C LEU A 399 5.98 14.02 -30.39
N MET A 400 4.91 14.27 -31.15
CA MET A 400 3.93 15.31 -30.82
C MET A 400 3.18 15.01 -29.53
N LEU A 401 2.79 13.75 -29.29
CA LEU A 401 2.17 13.34 -28.03
C LEU A 401 3.04 13.72 -26.83
N ILE A 402 4.33 13.37 -26.85
CA ILE A 402 5.27 13.71 -25.75
C ILE A 402 5.45 15.23 -25.64
N GLN A 403 5.72 15.91 -26.76
CA GLN A 403 6.04 17.34 -26.74
C GLN A 403 4.85 18.20 -26.32
N LEU A 404 3.66 17.93 -26.87
CA LEU A 404 2.45 18.68 -26.54
C LEU A 404 2.01 18.39 -25.10
N SER A 405 2.14 17.15 -24.59
CA SER A 405 1.79 16.88 -23.19
C SER A 405 2.69 17.67 -22.23
N LEU A 406 3.98 17.79 -22.54
CA LEU A 406 4.94 18.59 -21.75
C LEU A 406 4.68 20.08 -21.87
N ARG A 407 4.26 20.59 -23.04
CA ARG A 407 3.91 22.00 -23.21
C ARG A 407 2.63 22.37 -22.48
N ILE A 408 1.60 21.52 -22.52
CA ILE A 408 0.36 21.72 -21.75
C ILE A 408 0.66 21.75 -20.25
N LEU A 409 1.56 20.88 -19.78
CA LEU A 409 1.99 20.85 -18.37
C LEU A 409 2.58 22.19 -17.89
N GLN A 410 3.20 22.99 -18.76
CA GLN A 410 3.76 24.31 -18.37
C GLN A 410 2.68 25.31 -17.92
N PHE A 411 1.43 25.09 -18.31
CA PHE A 411 0.28 25.92 -17.92
C PHE A 411 -0.43 25.42 -16.67
N VAL A 412 0.09 24.36 -16.03
CA VAL A 412 -0.43 23.84 -14.76
C VAL A 412 0.64 24.03 -13.69
N LYS A 413 0.39 24.96 -12.76
CA LYS A 413 1.28 25.18 -11.62
C LYS A 413 0.87 24.26 -10.48
N VAL A 414 1.67 23.22 -10.26
CA VAL A 414 1.59 22.38 -9.07
C VAL A 414 2.51 23.00 -8.03
N GLU A 415 1.94 23.42 -6.89
CA GLU A 415 2.76 23.74 -5.73
C GLU A 415 3.23 22.41 -5.15
N PRO A 416 4.54 22.15 -5.13
CA PRO A 416 5.05 20.93 -4.55
C PRO A 416 4.62 20.88 -3.09
N VAL A 417 4.01 19.77 -2.69
CA VAL A 417 3.99 19.43 -1.27
C VAL A 417 5.39 18.89 -0.98
N SER A 418 6.33 19.82 -0.81
CA SER A 418 7.76 19.65 -0.47
C SER A 418 8.30 18.22 -0.70
N THR A 419 8.93 17.96 -1.85
CA THR A 419 9.66 16.70 -2.14
C THR A 419 11.18 16.85 -2.22
N ASP A 420 11.74 18.06 -2.32
CA ASP A 420 13.20 18.28 -2.37
C ASP A 420 13.86 18.30 -0.98
N ASN A 421 13.11 18.56 0.10
CA ASN A 421 13.61 18.36 1.47
C ASN A 421 13.64 16.88 1.88
N ASP A 422 13.02 15.99 1.11
CA ASP A 422 12.67 14.64 1.57
C ASP A 422 13.81 13.64 1.39
N LYS A 423 14.51 13.68 0.25
CA LYS A 423 15.76 12.90 0.08
C LYS A 423 16.84 13.38 1.05
N SER A 424 16.92 14.68 1.29
CA SER A 424 17.85 15.28 2.26
C SER A 424 17.55 14.82 3.69
N VAL A 425 16.27 14.81 4.11
CA VAL A 425 15.87 14.37 5.44
C VAL A 425 16.08 12.87 5.63
N VAL A 426 15.68 12.02 4.67
CA VAL A 426 15.88 10.57 4.76
C VAL A 426 17.36 10.23 4.81
N GLN A 427 18.17 10.83 3.93
CA GLN A 427 19.63 10.62 3.93
C GLN A 427 20.25 11.06 5.25
N LYS A 428 19.88 12.23 5.79
CA LYS A 428 20.34 12.72 7.09
C LYS A 428 19.93 11.80 8.24
N VAL A 429 18.68 11.36 8.29
CA VAL A 429 18.20 10.43 9.34
C VAL A 429 18.98 9.14 9.31
N ARG A 430 19.15 8.53 8.13
CA ARG A 430 19.92 7.29 7.99
C ARG A 430 21.39 7.50 8.35
N GLU A 431 21.98 8.61 7.92
CA GLU A 431 23.36 8.95 8.27
C GLU A 431 23.53 9.13 9.78
N TYR A 432 22.63 9.88 10.43
CA TYR A 432 22.68 10.10 11.87
C TYR A 432 22.45 8.81 12.64
N ALA A 433 21.45 8.00 12.26
CA ALA A 433 21.15 6.74 12.91
C ALA A 433 22.30 5.75 12.81
N ARG A 434 22.95 5.61 11.65
CA ARG A 434 24.14 4.75 11.46
C ARG A 434 25.33 5.16 12.32
N LYS A 435 25.45 6.45 12.64
CA LYS A 435 26.52 6.95 13.50
C LYS A 435 26.25 6.66 14.97
N GLU A 436 24.98 6.61 15.40
CA GLU A 436 24.59 6.35 16.78
C GLU A 436 25.08 4.98 17.27
N LYS A 437 25.73 4.97 18.44
CA LYS A 437 26.23 3.74 19.06
C LYS A 437 25.59 3.48 20.41
N LEU A 438 25.17 2.24 20.61
CA LEU A 438 24.90 1.67 21.93
C LEU A 438 26.18 0.98 22.39
N LEU A 439 26.84 1.52 23.41
CA LEU A 439 28.11 1.01 23.91
C LEU A 439 27.87 -0.02 25.01
N VAL A 440 28.43 -1.23 24.88
CA VAL A 440 28.46 -2.23 25.96
C VAL A 440 29.88 -2.26 26.51
N LEU A 441 30.03 -1.92 27.78
CA LEU A 441 31.32 -1.78 28.46
C LEU A 441 31.40 -2.79 29.61
N ASP A 442 32.43 -3.62 29.58
CA ASP A 442 32.74 -4.50 30.70
C ASP A 442 33.42 -3.70 31.82
N CYS A 443 32.72 -3.62 32.95
CA CYS A 443 33.17 -2.96 34.16
C CYS A 443 33.35 -3.94 35.32
N ALA A 444 33.55 -5.24 35.06
CA ALA A 444 33.80 -6.25 36.08
C ALA A 444 34.97 -5.90 37.01
N TYR A 445 35.96 -5.16 36.51
CA TYR A 445 37.09 -4.67 37.32
C TYR A 445 36.69 -3.68 38.43
N MET A 446 35.49 -3.09 38.34
CA MET A 446 34.97 -2.14 39.33
C MET A 446 34.34 -2.83 40.54
N SER A 447 33.92 -4.09 40.41
CA SER A 447 33.20 -4.82 41.46
C SER A 447 33.96 -4.82 42.79
N THR A 448 35.24 -5.14 42.77
CA THR A 448 36.08 -5.15 43.98
C THR A 448 36.16 -3.79 44.65
N TYR A 449 36.24 -2.69 43.88
CA TYR A 449 36.31 -1.35 44.45
C TYR A 449 34.98 -0.92 45.05
N ILE A 450 33.88 -1.16 44.34
CA ILE A 450 32.53 -0.80 44.78
C ILE A 450 32.12 -1.61 46.01
N GLU A 451 32.39 -2.93 46.03
CA GLU A 451 32.06 -3.78 47.17
C GLU A 451 32.92 -3.47 48.41
N ASN A 452 34.21 -3.19 48.24
CA ASN A 452 35.06 -2.75 49.35
C ASN A 452 34.60 -1.42 49.94
N TRP A 453 34.21 -0.47 49.09
CA TRP A 453 33.63 0.80 49.55
C TRP A 453 32.31 0.56 50.29
N TRP A 454 31.46 -0.33 49.77
CA TRP A 454 30.16 -0.64 50.37
C TRP A 454 30.26 -1.23 51.78
N ASN A 455 31.29 -2.05 52.04
CA ASN A 455 31.53 -2.63 53.37
C ASN A 455 31.60 -1.59 54.49
N THR A 456 32.03 -0.36 54.19
CA THR A 456 32.04 0.76 55.15
C THR A 456 30.82 1.67 54.94
N ALA A 457 30.48 2.02 53.71
CA ALA A 457 29.44 2.99 53.39
C ALA A 457 28.03 2.55 53.81
N LYS A 458 27.75 1.23 53.85
CA LYS A 458 26.45 0.68 54.27
C LYS A 458 26.03 1.04 55.70
N HIS A 459 26.96 1.47 56.54
CA HIS A 459 26.69 1.91 57.91
C HIS A 459 26.44 3.42 58.03
N ASN A 460 26.60 4.18 56.94
CA ASN A 460 26.29 5.61 56.90
C ASN A 460 24.86 5.82 56.38
N GLU A 461 23.98 6.35 57.24
CA GLU A 461 22.59 6.65 56.89
C GLU A 461 22.45 7.88 55.95
N ASN A 462 23.52 8.68 55.76
CA ASN A 462 23.49 9.84 54.88
C ASN A 462 23.68 9.45 53.41
N PHE A 463 22.56 9.25 52.70
CA PHE A 463 22.52 8.93 51.28
C PHE A 463 23.35 9.89 50.40
N LYS A 464 23.32 11.19 50.70
CA LYS A 464 24.00 12.21 49.90
C LYS A 464 25.52 12.10 50.02
N GLU A 465 26.02 11.84 51.23
CA GLU A 465 27.45 11.58 51.46
C GLU A 465 27.91 10.28 50.79
N ASN A 466 27.09 9.23 50.87
CA ASN A 466 27.37 7.96 50.17
C ASN A 466 27.42 8.17 48.65
N LYS A 467 26.47 8.91 48.07
CA LYS A 467 26.45 9.25 46.64
C LYS A 467 27.70 10.03 46.21
N GLU A 468 28.09 11.08 46.94
CA GLU A 468 29.29 11.87 46.61
C GLU A 468 30.60 11.10 46.81
N SER A 469 30.70 10.27 47.85
CA SER A 469 31.88 9.42 48.07
C SER A 469 32.03 8.35 46.98
N LEU A 470 30.94 7.69 46.58
CA LEU A 470 30.93 6.74 45.47
C LEU A 470 31.28 7.43 44.15
N LYS A 471 30.71 8.61 43.89
CA LYS A 471 31.05 9.39 42.69
C LYS A 471 32.54 9.65 42.59
N LYS A 472 33.18 10.07 43.69
CA LYS A 472 34.64 10.27 43.74
C LYS A 472 35.39 8.98 43.44
N LEU A 473 34.97 7.86 44.01
CA LEU A 473 35.57 6.54 43.74
C LEU A 473 35.46 6.15 42.26
N LEU A 474 34.29 6.29 41.66
CA LEU A 474 34.08 5.96 40.24
C LEU A 474 34.95 6.82 39.33
N LEU A 475 35.01 8.12 39.59
CA LEU A 475 35.85 9.07 38.84
C LEU A 475 37.34 8.75 38.95
N GLU A 476 37.79 8.28 40.10
CA GLU A 476 39.20 7.90 40.31
C GLU A 476 39.55 6.57 39.63
N LYS A 477 38.63 5.60 39.63
CA LYS A 477 38.92 4.21 39.22
C LYS A 477 38.53 3.86 37.79
N PHE A 478 37.69 4.64 37.12
CA PHE A 478 37.35 4.40 35.72
C PHE A 478 38.58 4.49 34.80
N LYS A 479 38.81 3.44 34.00
CA LYS A 479 40.03 3.27 33.20
C LYS A 479 39.85 3.54 31.70
N ASN A 480 38.62 3.51 31.18
CA ASN A 480 38.32 3.53 29.74
C ASN A 480 37.36 4.67 29.36
N ASN A 481 37.51 5.84 30.01
CA ASN A 481 36.69 7.03 29.79
C ASN A 481 35.17 6.76 29.98
N GLU A 482 34.79 5.85 30.87
CA GLU A 482 33.39 5.50 31.15
C GLU A 482 32.57 6.73 31.54
N GLN A 483 33.14 7.62 32.38
CA GLN A 483 32.51 8.90 32.72
C GLN A 483 32.17 9.72 31.47
N GLN A 484 33.12 9.89 30.56
CA GLN A 484 32.91 10.67 29.35
C GLN A 484 31.81 10.02 28.50
N LYS A 485 31.86 8.70 28.32
CA LYS A 485 30.86 7.94 27.55
C LYS A 485 29.45 8.07 28.14
N LEU A 486 29.31 8.00 29.46
CA LEU A 486 28.03 8.26 30.15
C LEU A 486 27.56 9.70 29.91
N SER A 487 28.48 10.66 30.05
CA SER A 487 28.14 12.08 29.94
C SER A 487 27.76 12.54 28.54
N ILE A 488 27.99 11.76 27.47
CA ILE A 488 27.66 12.15 26.10
C ILE A 488 26.44 11.41 25.53
N VAL A 489 25.77 10.57 26.33
CA VAL A 489 24.56 9.86 25.91
C VAL A 489 23.48 10.86 25.53
N GLY A 490 22.94 10.71 24.31
CA GLY A 490 21.90 11.58 23.77
C GLY A 490 22.39 12.96 23.32
N VAL A 491 23.68 13.30 23.49
CA VAL A 491 24.21 14.62 23.12
C VAL A 491 24.43 14.68 21.60
N ALA A 492 23.89 15.71 20.96
CA ALA A 492 24.03 15.93 19.53
C ALA A 492 25.52 16.00 19.12
N GLY A 493 25.85 15.35 18.00
CA GLY A 493 27.22 15.31 17.45
C GLY A 493 28.18 14.29 18.08
N HIS A 494 27.85 13.71 19.25
CA HIS A 494 28.67 12.67 19.87
C HIS A 494 28.30 11.24 19.46
N HIS A 495 27.09 11.06 18.92
CA HIS A 495 26.61 9.81 18.34
C HIS A 495 26.64 8.60 19.32
N VAL A 496 26.26 8.84 20.58
CA VAL A 496 26.07 7.79 21.58
C VAL A 496 24.61 7.77 21.99
N SER A 497 23.89 6.73 21.57
CA SER A 497 22.47 6.55 21.86
C SER A 497 22.22 5.80 23.17
N GLY A 498 23.24 5.14 23.72
CA GLY A 498 23.21 4.60 25.06
C GLY A 498 24.52 3.94 25.51
N VAL A 499 24.58 3.60 26.78
CA VAL A 499 25.69 2.89 27.43
C VAL A 499 25.11 1.80 28.34
N VAL A 500 25.67 0.60 28.23
CA VAL A 500 25.46 -0.54 29.13
C VAL A 500 26.79 -0.80 29.84
N LEU A 501 26.81 -0.72 31.17
CA LEU A 501 27.94 -1.12 32.00
C LEU A 501 27.60 -2.47 32.64
N THR A 502 28.47 -3.45 32.50
CA THR A 502 28.27 -4.79 33.07
C THR A 502 29.22 -5.04 34.23
N GLY A 503 28.79 -5.82 35.22
CA GLY A 503 29.68 -6.31 36.30
C GLY A 503 30.13 -5.25 37.32
N LEU A 504 29.39 -4.16 37.52
CA LEU A 504 29.80 -3.12 38.48
C LEU A 504 29.84 -3.62 39.93
N PHE A 505 29.00 -4.59 40.30
CA PHE A 505 28.98 -5.25 41.61
C PHE A 505 28.20 -6.57 41.49
N HIS A 506 28.39 -7.49 42.44
CA HIS A 506 27.66 -8.76 42.48
C HIS A 506 26.72 -8.86 43.68
N THR A 507 26.94 -8.01 44.69
CA THR A 507 26.14 -7.98 45.92
C THR A 507 24.67 -7.62 45.63
N ASP A 508 23.76 -8.50 46.03
CA ASP A 508 22.31 -8.25 46.02
C ASP A 508 21.91 -7.45 47.26
N ASP A 509 22.07 -6.13 47.15
CA ASP A 509 21.72 -5.16 48.19
C ASP A 509 20.96 -3.97 47.56
N PRO A 510 19.67 -3.77 47.93
CA PRO A 510 18.87 -2.66 47.41
C PRO A 510 19.47 -1.28 47.68
N GLU A 511 20.11 -1.06 48.82
CA GLU A 511 20.69 0.23 49.18
C GLU A 511 21.95 0.52 48.36
N LEU A 512 22.83 -0.48 48.21
CA LEU A 512 23.99 -0.39 47.30
C LEU A 512 23.53 -0.03 45.89
N SER A 513 22.58 -0.80 45.37
CA SER A 513 22.07 -0.64 44.01
C SER A 513 21.44 0.73 43.79
N HIS A 514 20.72 1.25 44.79
CA HIS A 514 20.12 2.58 44.74
C HIS A 514 21.18 3.68 44.69
N VAL A 515 22.20 3.64 45.56
CA VAL A 515 23.28 4.64 45.57
C VAL A 515 24.08 4.60 44.26
N VAL A 516 24.39 3.39 43.76
CA VAL A 516 25.07 3.20 42.47
C VAL A 516 24.22 3.75 41.32
N HIS A 517 22.92 3.44 41.29
CA HIS A 517 21.99 3.91 40.28
C HIS A 517 21.93 5.45 40.20
N GLU A 518 21.74 6.10 41.34
CA GLU A 518 21.67 7.56 41.43
C GLU A 518 23.01 8.20 41.04
N THR A 519 24.13 7.61 41.46
CA THR A 519 25.47 8.12 41.13
C THR A 519 25.75 8.05 39.63
N LEU A 520 25.45 6.92 38.99
CA LEU A 520 25.67 6.74 37.55
C LEU A 520 24.70 7.56 36.71
N SER A 521 23.45 7.73 37.17
CA SER A 521 22.48 8.62 36.52
C SER A 521 22.95 10.08 36.54
N ASP A 522 23.53 10.55 37.66
CA ASP A 522 24.17 11.87 37.75
C ASP A 522 25.36 12.01 36.78
N LEU A 523 26.21 10.98 36.68
CA LEU A 523 27.34 10.98 35.74
C LEU A 523 26.88 11.00 34.28
N ALA A 524 25.72 10.39 33.98
CA ALA A 524 25.06 10.47 32.69
C ALA A 524 24.34 11.81 32.44
N LYS A 525 24.29 12.70 33.44
CA LYS A 525 23.57 13.98 33.42
C LYS A 525 22.05 13.81 33.33
N LEU A 526 21.49 12.74 33.87
CA LEU A 526 20.05 12.51 33.94
C LEU A 526 19.48 13.15 35.20
N ARG A 527 18.48 14.03 35.06
CA ARG A 527 17.69 14.54 36.19
C ARG A 527 16.39 13.77 36.30
N ASP A 528 16.25 12.97 37.34
CA ASP A 528 15.05 12.14 37.51
C ASP A 528 13.82 13.00 37.82
N ILE A 529 12.75 12.83 37.03
CA ILE A 529 11.47 13.52 37.26
C ILE A 529 10.76 12.83 38.41
N LYS A 530 10.15 13.56 39.34
CA LYS A 530 9.23 12.99 40.34
C LYS A 530 7.79 13.20 39.91
N TYR A 531 7.09 12.11 39.57
CA TYR A 531 5.68 12.16 39.21
C TYR A 531 4.79 12.09 40.47
N PRO A 532 3.76 12.93 40.59
CA PRO A 532 2.83 12.85 41.71
C PRO A 532 2.00 11.56 41.74
N HIS A 533 1.85 10.89 40.60
CA HIS A 533 0.91 9.79 40.36
C HIS A 533 1.59 8.43 40.08
N GLU A 534 2.92 8.38 39.97
CA GLU A 534 3.67 7.14 39.74
C GLU A 534 4.97 7.14 40.55
N ASP A 535 5.19 6.09 41.36
CA ASP A 535 6.54 5.75 41.82
C ASP A 535 7.22 4.91 40.72
N HIS A 536 8.08 5.54 39.92
CA HIS A 536 8.78 4.89 38.82
C HIS A 536 10.19 4.43 39.20
N LYS A 537 10.68 4.73 40.41
CA LYS A 537 12.06 4.44 40.85
C LYS A 537 12.30 2.96 41.03
N HIS A 538 11.39 2.28 41.71
CA HIS A 538 11.52 0.86 42.04
C HIS A 538 10.69 0.01 41.07
N LEU A 539 11.36 -0.79 40.26
CA LEU A 539 10.72 -1.69 39.31
C LEU A 539 10.87 -3.13 39.79
N PHE A 540 9.76 -3.66 40.30
CA PHE A 540 9.57 -5.05 40.67
C PHE A 540 8.10 -5.44 40.41
N ILE A 541 7.82 -6.73 40.39
CA ILE A 541 6.46 -7.23 40.13
C ILE A 541 5.61 -7.00 41.37
N LYS A 542 4.57 -6.19 41.25
CA LYS A 542 3.59 -5.99 42.33
C LYS A 542 2.47 -7.04 42.25
N PRO A 543 1.80 -7.39 43.36
CA PRO A 543 0.68 -8.35 43.35
C PRO A 543 -0.40 -8.03 42.30
N GLU A 544 -0.77 -6.76 42.17
CA GLU A 544 -1.74 -6.27 41.18
C GLU A 544 -1.24 -6.35 39.73
N GLY A 545 0.07 -6.46 39.53
CA GLY A 545 0.72 -6.53 38.23
C GLY A 545 0.82 -7.93 37.63
N VAL A 546 0.56 -8.98 38.41
CA VAL A 546 0.68 -10.37 37.96
C VAL A 546 -0.24 -10.67 36.78
N LYS A 547 -1.43 -10.06 36.74
CA LYS A 547 -2.41 -10.26 35.65
C LYS A 547 -2.24 -9.30 34.48
N LYS A 548 -1.38 -8.29 34.58
CA LYS A 548 -1.26 -7.24 33.57
C LYS A 548 -0.38 -7.68 32.41
N LYS A 549 -0.92 -7.59 31.19
CA LYS A 549 -0.21 -7.97 29.95
C LYS A 549 0.95 -7.04 29.60
N GLU A 550 0.80 -5.73 29.78
CA GLU A 550 1.71 -4.67 29.32
C GLU A 550 1.78 -3.56 30.38
N TRP A 551 2.58 -3.76 31.43
CA TRP A 551 2.67 -2.82 32.56
C TRP A 551 4.10 -2.79 33.14
N GLY A 552 4.62 -1.59 33.43
CA GLY A 552 6.01 -1.39 33.90
C GLY A 552 6.38 -2.17 35.16
N LYS A 553 5.38 -2.47 36.01
CA LYS A 553 5.51 -3.30 37.22
C LYS A 553 4.72 -4.62 37.13
N GLY A 554 4.34 -5.02 35.91
CA GLY A 554 3.56 -6.23 35.63
C GLY A 554 4.42 -7.46 35.34
N ALA A 555 3.78 -8.62 35.27
CA ALA A 555 4.43 -9.89 34.88
C ALA A 555 4.41 -10.14 33.36
N GLY A 556 3.51 -9.48 32.63
CA GLY A 556 3.42 -9.61 31.17
C GLY A 556 4.59 -8.97 30.41
N ARG A 557 4.54 -9.15 29.08
CA ARG A 557 5.51 -8.56 28.14
C ARG A 557 5.43 -7.03 28.25
N ILE A 558 6.56 -6.36 28.18
CA ILE A 558 6.57 -4.91 27.94
C ILE A 558 7.03 -4.75 26.51
N SER A 559 6.11 -4.42 25.62
CA SER A 559 6.36 -4.20 24.20
C SER A 559 7.32 -3.01 24.01
N PRO A 560 8.09 -3.00 22.92
CA PRO A 560 9.04 -1.93 22.60
C PRO A 560 8.39 -0.55 22.63
N HIS A 561 9.00 0.38 23.35
CA HIS A 561 8.48 1.74 23.46
C HIS A 561 9.56 2.77 23.86
N CYS A 562 9.22 4.05 23.67
CA CYS A 562 9.81 5.20 24.33
C CYS A 562 8.92 5.61 25.52
N ASP A 563 9.51 6.10 26.60
CA ASP A 563 8.78 6.56 27.77
C ASP A 563 8.21 7.98 27.58
N ASP A 564 7.07 8.24 28.24
CA ASP A 564 6.45 9.57 28.46
C ASP A 564 6.16 10.42 27.21
N LEU A 565 5.86 9.79 26.08
CA LEU A 565 5.48 10.48 24.83
C LEU A 565 4.22 11.36 24.96
N TYR A 566 3.37 11.09 25.94
CA TYR A 566 2.13 11.82 26.24
C TYR A 566 2.33 12.99 27.23
N GLU A 567 3.51 13.14 27.83
CA GLU A 567 3.79 14.19 28.82
C GLU A 567 4.24 15.50 28.15
N ASP A 568 4.13 16.61 28.90
CA ASP A 568 4.69 17.91 28.51
C ASP A 568 6.15 18.09 28.91
N ILE A 569 6.60 17.38 29.93
CA ILE A 569 7.97 17.43 30.42
C ILE A 569 8.85 16.55 29.53
N ASP A 570 9.96 17.10 29.06
CA ASP A 570 10.90 16.35 28.23
C ASP A 570 11.56 15.21 29.02
N THR A 571 11.53 14.03 28.41
CA THR A 571 12.15 12.81 28.94
C THR A 571 13.21 12.36 27.95
N ASP A 572 14.40 12.95 28.08
CA ASP A 572 15.52 12.76 27.17
C ASP A 572 16.23 11.42 27.40
N LEU A 573 16.38 11.06 28.67
CA LEU A 573 17.18 9.92 29.11
C LEU A 573 16.36 8.99 29.99
N LEU A 574 16.68 7.70 29.89
CA LEU A 574 16.19 6.63 30.75
C LEU A 574 17.40 5.84 31.24
N SER A 575 17.51 5.60 32.55
CA SER A 575 18.51 4.73 33.14
C SER A 575 17.87 3.59 33.94
N LEU A 576 18.57 2.45 33.98
CA LEU A 576 18.17 1.25 34.71
C LEU A 576 19.39 0.63 35.41
N THR A 577 19.25 0.21 36.66
CA THR A 577 20.25 -0.64 37.36
C THR A 577 19.60 -1.93 37.81
N THR A 578 20.23 -3.06 37.52
CA THR A 578 19.82 -4.36 38.05
C THR A 578 20.41 -4.58 39.44
N CYS A 579 19.54 -4.65 40.45
CA CYS A 579 19.92 -5.10 41.80
C CYS A 579 19.93 -6.64 41.83
N ARG A 580 18.81 -7.24 41.38
CA ARG A 580 18.61 -8.69 41.30
C ARG A 580 17.64 -9.04 40.18
N ASP A 581 17.89 -10.16 39.51
CA ASP A 581 16.93 -10.76 38.58
C ASP A 581 17.05 -12.29 38.57
N ASN A 582 16.39 -12.94 39.53
CA ASN A 582 16.32 -14.40 39.60
C ASN A 582 15.45 -15.01 38.50
N LEU A 583 14.66 -14.17 37.82
CA LEU A 583 13.75 -14.56 36.74
C LEU A 583 14.44 -14.57 35.37
N LYS A 584 15.68 -14.08 35.29
CA LYS A 584 16.54 -14.10 34.10
C LYS A 584 15.87 -13.48 32.85
N VAL A 585 15.16 -12.37 33.03
CA VAL A 585 14.52 -11.66 31.93
C VAL A 585 15.28 -10.38 31.60
N SER A 586 16.04 -10.36 30.51
CA SER A 586 16.82 -9.15 30.16
C SER A 586 15.95 -7.96 29.78
N THR A 587 16.47 -6.76 30.03
CA THR A 587 15.99 -5.56 29.32
C THR A 587 16.45 -5.64 27.86
N LEU A 588 15.50 -5.51 26.94
CA LEU A 588 15.73 -5.56 25.51
C LEU A 588 15.86 -4.12 24.99
N LEU A 589 16.86 -3.87 24.16
CA LEU A 589 17.14 -2.56 23.57
C LEU A 589 17.16 -2.66 22.04
N PHE A 590 16.46 -1.74 21.37
CA PHE A 590 16.41 -1.66 19.91
C PHE A 590 16.85 -0.29 19.44
N THR A 591 17.86 -0.23 18.59
CA THR A 591 18.41 1.02 18.07
C THR A 591 17.61 1.51 16.86
N ALA A 592 17.58 2.83 16.66
CA ALA A 592 16.93 3.41 15.48
C ALA A 592 17.54 2.93 14.14
N ASP A 593 18.85 2.64 14.09
CA ASP A 593 19.49 2.11 12.87
C ASP A 593 18.91 0.75 12.46
N GLN A 594 18.71 -0.16 13.42
CA GLN A 594 18.05 -1.45 13.17
C GLN A 594 16.65 -1.27 12.58
N ILE A 595 15.91 -0.26 13.04
CA ILE A 595 14.56 0.06 12.56
C ILE A 595 14.60 0.68 11.16
N PHE A 596 15.50 1.63 10.90
CA PHE A 596 15.55 2.27 9.58
C PHE A 596 16.08 1.32 8.49
N ASN A 597 16.94 0.37 8.82
CA ASN A 597 17.52 -0.57 7.84
C ASN A 597 16.50 -1.54 7.22
N ILE A 598 15.36 -1.78 7.88
CA ILE A 598 14.29 -2.63 7.31
C ILE A 598 13.29 -1.84 6.45
N LEU A 599 13.38 -0.51 6.44
CA LEU A 599 12.44 0.37 5.76
C LEU A 599 13.02 0.90 4.45
N SER A 600 12.18 1.09 3.44
CA SER A 600 12.52 1.83 2.23
C SER A 600 12.66 3.34 2.53
N ASP A 601 13.27 4.09 1.61
CA ASP A 601 13.38 5.54 1.77
C ASP A 601 12.01 6.24 1.83
N ASP A 602 11.04 5.74 1.06
CA ASP A 602 9.66 6.24 1.09
C ASP A 602 8.98 5.95 2.43
N GLU A 603 9.23 4.77 3.02
CA GLU A 603 8.70 4.41 4.34
C GLU A 603 9.32 5.27 5.44
N VAL A 604 10.65 5.48 5.43
CA VAL A 604 11.33 6.38 6.39
C VAL A 604 10.84 7.81 6.23
N TYR A 605 10.65 8.28 5.00
CA TYR A 605 10.07 9.59 4.76
C TYR A 605 8.65 9.67 5.32
N ARG A 606 7.83 8.64 5.08
CA ARG A 606 6.46 8.59 5.56
C ARG A 606 6.40 8.67 7.08
N LEU A 607 7.34 8.07 7.82
CA LEU A 607 7.44 8.22 9.28
C LEU A 607 7.52 9.68 9.74
N THR A 608 8.08 10.58 8.92
CA THR A 608 8.13 12.03 9.24
C THR A 608 6.77 12.72 9.18
N LYS A 609 5.76 12.05 8.59
CA LYS A 609 4.40 12.57 8.39
C LYS A 609 3.37 11.91 9.29
N ILE A 610 3.69 10.76 9.89
CA ILE A 610 2.76 10.04 10.76
C ILE A 610 2.65 10.78 12.10
N MET A 611 1.45 11.23 12.44
CA MET A 611 1.12 12.03 13.62
C MET A 611 0.14 11.28 14.54
N PRO A 612 0.59 10.20 15.22
CA PRO A 612 -0.26 9.45 16.12
C PRO A 612 -0.63 10.26 17.35
N SER A 613 -1.71 9.84 18.00
CA SER A 613 -2.00 10.23 19.38
C SER A 613 -1.30 9.26 20.34
N PHE A 614 -0.40 9.76 21.19
CA PHE A 614 0.21 8.99 22.27
C PHE A 614 -0.62 9.15 23.54
N VAL A 615 -1.05 8.04 24.12
CA VAL A 615 -2.02 8.00 25.23
C VAL A 615 -1.38 7.42 26.49
N SER A 616 -1.66 8.04 27.63
CA SER A 616 -1.22 7.55 28.94
C SER A 616 -1.86 6.20 29.27
N GLY A 617 -1.13 5.33 29.98
CA GLY A 617 -1.66 4.07 30.49
C GLY A 617 -2.38 4.24 31.84
N ILE A 618 -2.94 3.14 32.33
CA ILE A 618 -3.64 3.01 33.62
C ILE A 618 -2.84 3.50 34.85
N ASN A 619 -1.51 3.52 34.76
CA ASN A 619 -0.62 3.98 35.85
C ASN A 619 -0.61 5.50 36.05
N VAL A 620 -1.32 6.28 35.24
CA VAL A 620 -1.53 7.71 35.49
C VAL A 620 -2.87 7.90 36.18
N GLU A 621 -2.85 8.25 37.48
CA GLU A 621 -4.06 8.57 38.23
C GLU A 621 -4.71 9.87 37.72
N GLY A 622 -6.02 9.84 37.50
CA GLY A 622 -6.80 10.99 37.02
C GLY A 622 -7.28 10.86 35.57
N THR A 623 -7.28 11.97 34.83
CA THR A 623 -7.77 12.01 33.44
C THR A 623 -6.71 11.47 32.47
N VAL A 624 -7.11 10.60 31.55
CA VAL A 624 -6.24 10.07 30.48
C VAL A 624 -5.60 11.23 29.72
N LYS A 625 -4.27 11.28 29.69
CA LYS A 625 -3.50 12.25 28.90
C LYS A 625 -3.32 11.72 27.49
N ALA A 626 -3.45 12.59 26.50
CA ALA A 626 -3.20 12.27 25.10
C ALA A 626 -2.44 13.42 24.43
N LYS A 627 -1.41 13.08 23.64
CA LYS A 627 -0.61 14.09 22.92
C LYS A 627 -0.27 13.61 21.53
N LYS A 628 -0.56 14.47 20.53
CA LYS A 628 -0.13 14.22 19.15
C LYS A 628 1.31 14.65 18.96
N ARG A 629 2.16 13.75 18.47
CA ARG A 629 3.57 14.02 18.16
C ARG A 629 3.98 13.23 16.91
N PRO A 630 4.92 13.72 16.09
CA PRO A 630 5.39 12.96 14.93
C PRO A 630 6.18 11.71 15.36
N ILE A 631 6.02 10.61 14.62
CA ILE A 631 6.83 9.39 14.81
C ILE A 631 8.31 9.71 14.63
N LEU A 632 8.67 10.46 13.59
CA LEU A 632 10.04 10.85 13.29
C LEU A 632 10.13 12.37 13.10
N SER A 633 10.97 13.04 13.90
CA SER A 633 11.34 14.45 13.66
C SER A 633 12.85 14.61 13.52
N VAL A 634 13.28 15.63 12.76
CA VAL A 634 14.69 15.98 12.56
C VAL A 634 14.87 17.44 12.92
N GLU A 635 15.70 17.71 13.91
CA GLU A 635 15.92 19.06 14.45
C GLU A 635 17.41 19.19 14.80
N HIS A 636 18.04 20.32 14.48
CA HIS A 636 19.42 20.65 14.87
C HIS A 636 20.46 19.54 14.60
N ASN A 637 20.45 18.94 13.41
CA ASN A 637 21.31 17.79 13.04
C ASN A 637 21.17 16.56 13.95
N ASN A 638 19.98 16.38 14.51
CA ASN A 638 19.61 15.23 15.31
C ASN A 638 18.25 14.68 14.84
N PHE A 639 17.95 13.44 15.20
CA PHE A 639 16.64 12.84 14.94
C PHE A 639 16.00 12.34 16.24
N PHE A 640 14.68 12.28 16.24
CA PHE A 640 13.86 11.79 17.35
C PHE A 640 12.86 10.78 16.81
N LEU A 641 12.98 9.53 17.24
CA LEU A 641 12.08 8.43 16.92
C LEU A 641 11.16 8.17 18.13
N ARG A 642 9.85 8.22 17.91
CA ARG A 642 8.80 8.08 18.92
C ARG A 642 7.90 6.92 18.57
N LEU A 643 7.99 5.84 19.33
CA LEU A 643 7.18 4.63 19.13
C LEU A 643 6.70 4.12 20.49
N ASP A 644 5.46 3.65 20.56
CA ASP A 644 4.92 3.01 21.76
C ASP A 644 3.95 1.88 21.37
N TYR A 645 4.43 0.64 21.36
CA TYR A 645 3.64 -0.54 21.00
C TYR A 645 2.89 -1.17 22.17
N ARG A 646 2.93 -0.54 23.36
CA ARG A 646 2.21 -1.06 24.53
C ARG A 646 0.70 -0.96 24.30
N ILE A 647 -0.02 -1.95 24.82
CA ILE A 647 -1.48 -2.03 24.79
C ILE A 647 -1.99 -1.97 26.22
N ASP A 648 -2.75 -0.94 26.54
CA ASP A 648 -3.44 -0.80 27.81
C ASP A 648 -4.81 -1.52 27.78
N GLU A 649 -5.21 -2.10 28.90
CA GLU A 649 -6.48 -2.84 29.00
C GLU A 649 -7.71 -1.93 28.91
N LEU A 650 -7.58 -0.65 29.29
CA LEU A 650 -8.68 0.32 29.28
C LEU A 650 -8.62 1.22 28.05
N THR A 651 -7.43 1.72 27.70
CA THR A 651 -7.27 2.70 26.61
C THR A 651 -6.86 2.09 25.27
N GLY A 652 -6.61 0.77 25.21
CA GLY A 652 -6.22 0.08 23.99
C GLY A 652 -4.79 0.41 23.58
N LEU A 653 -4.55 0.62 22.27
CA LEU A 653 -3.22 0.99 21.77
C LEU A 653 -2.78 2.33 22.37
N ARG A 654 -1.57 2.39 22.93
CA ARG A 654 -0.99 3.64 23.46
C ARG A 654 -0.43 4.56 22.39
N MET A 655 -0.23 4.05 21.18
CA MET A 655 0.06 4.82 19.97
C MET A 655 -1.08 4.58 18.96
N GLN A 656 -1.89 5.60 18.73
CA GLN A 656 -3.11 5.51 17.93
C GLN A 656 -2.97 6.28 16.63
N VAL A 657 -3.35 5.65 15.52
CA VAL A 657 -3.13 6.15 14.16
C VAL A 657 -4.39 5.94 13.34
N ASP A 658 -4.78 6.95 12.56
CA ASP A 658 -6.10 6.99 11.90
C ASP A 658 -6.12 6.36 10.49
N ASN A 659 -4.94 6.03 9.92
CA ASN A 659 -4.77 5.63 8.51
C ASN A 659 -4.22 4.19 8.39
N GLU A 660 -4.89 3.35 7.58
CA GLU A 660 -4.49 1.96 7.34
C GLU A 660 -3.11 1.81 6.68
N GLU A 661 -2.73 2.72 5.77
CA GLU A 661 -1.40 2.71 5.13
C GLU A 661 -0.28 2.99 6.14
N ASP A 662 -0.51 3.94 7.05
CA ASP A 662 0.44 4.28 8.12
C ASP A 662 0.58 3.13 9.12
N MET A 663 -0.54 2.44 9.39
CA MET A 663 -0.55 1.23 10.22
C MET A 663 0.25 0.08 9.61
N ALA A 664 0.30 -0.05 8.27
CA ALA A 664 1.09 -1.09 7.61
C ALA A 664 2.60 -0.91 7.89
N ILE A 665 3.10 0.32 7.80
CA ILE A 665 4.51 0.64 8.09
C ILE A 665 4.84 0.36 9.57
N LEU A 666 3.94 0.76 10.48
CA LEU A 666 4.14 0.54 11.91
C LEU A 666 4.07 -0.95 12.28
N LYS A 667 3.25 -1.76 11.60
CA LYS A 667 3.22 -3.21 11.74
C LYS A 667 4.50 -3.88 11.22
N LYS A 668 5.08 -3.37 10.12
CA LYS A 668 6.38 -3.83 9.60
C LYS A 668 7.49 -3.61 10.61
N ILE A 669 7.55 -2.42 11.24
CA ILE A 669 8.47 -2.15 12.34
C ILE A 669 8.21 -3.10 13.52
N GLN A 670 6.95 -3.26 13.93
CA GLN A 670 6.58 -4.14 15.05
C GLN A 670 7.02 -5.59 14.82
N ALA A 671 6.88 -6.12 13.61
CA ALA A 671 7.28 -7.48 13.25
C ALA A 671 8.79 -7.73 13.40
N TYR A 672 9.60 -6.68 13.25
CA TYR A 672 11.05 -6.77 13.44
C TYR A 672 11.47 -6.65 14.91
N LEU A 673 10.68 -5.98 15.76
CA LEU A 673 11.03 -5.72 17.16
C LEU A 673 10.79 -6.94 18.07
N MET A 674 11.47 -8.03 17.73
CA MET A 674 11.40 -9.32 18.41
C MET A 674 12.67 -9.56 19.25
N PRO A 675 12.62 -10.36 20.34
CA PRO A 675 13.74 -10.53 21.27
C PRO A 675 15.06 -10.97 20.63
N GLN A 676 15.03 -11.71 19.53
CA GLN A 676 16.22 -12.14 18.78
C GLN A 676 16.96 -10.98 18.09
N ASN A 677 16.27 -9.88 17.80
CA ASN A 677 16.85 -8.70 17.16
C ASN A 677 17.27 -7.64 18.20
N ALA A 678 17.02 -7.87 19.48
CA ALA A 678 17.32 -6.94 20.56
C ALA A 678 18.77 -7.08 21.04
N ILE A 679 19.35 -5.95 21.44
CA ILE A 679 20.56 -5.95 22.28
C ILE A 679 20.10 -6.17 23.72
N LYS A 680 20.61 -7.22 24.37
CA LYS A 680 20.23 -7.59 25.74
C LYS A 680 21.17 -6.93 26.74
N ALA A 681 20.62 -6.17 27.67
CA ALA A 681 21.40 -5.48 28.70
C ALA A 681 21.85 -6.37 29.87
N GLY A 682 21.69 -7.70 29.78
CA GLY A 682 22.00 -8.64 30.84
C GLY A 682 20.96 -8.69 31.97
N THR A 683 21.20 -9.59 32.93
CA THR A 683 20.29 -9.85 34.09
C THR A 683 21.04 -9.93 35.42
N GLU A 684 22.36 -9.77 35.43
CA GLU A 684 23.12 -9.91 36.67
C GLU A 684 23.07 -8.62 37.48
N ALA A 685 23.31 -8.73 38.80
CA ALA A 685 23.53 -7.57 39.65
C ALA A 685 24.63 -6.67 39.07
N GLY A 686 24.52 -5.36 39.33
CA GLY A 686 25.52 -4.39 38.87
C GLY A 686 25.53 -4.13 37.37
N HIS A 687 24.51 -4.56 36.63
CA HIS A 687 24.29 -4.09 35.26
C HIS A 687 23.59 -2.73 35.29
N PHE A 688 24.20 -1.72 34.68
CA PHE A 688 23.64 -0.37 34.53
C PHE A 688 23.41 -0.07 33.04
N VAL A 689 22.28 0.53 32.73
CA VAL A 689 21.91 0.98 31.38
C VAL A 689 21.55 2.45 31.47
N VAL A 690 21.97 3.24 30.50
CA VAL A 690 21.38 4.55 30.22
C VAL A 690 21.23 4.73 28.72
N VAL A 691 20.06 5.18 28.27
CA VAL A 691 19.75 5.35 26.85
C VAL A 691 19.08 6.70 26.59
N ALA A 692 19.29 7.22 25.39
CA ALA A 692 18.52 8.33 24.85
C ALA A 692 17.14 7.81 24.42
N ASN A 693 16.10 8.26 25.13
CA ASN A 693 14.74 7.73 25.07
C ASN A 693 14.16 7.73 23.64
N MET A 694 14.46 8.77 22.85
CA MET A 694 13.97 8.93 21.47
C MET A 694 14.92 8.36 20.40
N LYS A 695 15.91 7.55 20.79
CA LYS A 695 16.87 6.90 19.88
C LYS A 695 16.97 5.38 20.07
N VAL A 696 16.61 4.91 21.26
CA VAL A 696 16.63 3.49 21.63
C VAL A 696 15.29 3.14 22.27
N LEU A 697 14.56 2.21 21.65
CA LEU A 697 13.36 1.63 22.26
C LEU A 697 13.80 0.61 23.29
N HIS A 698 13.04 0.50 24.38
CA HIS A 698 13.27 -0.52 25.38
C HIS A 698 12.03 -1.41 25.57
N ALA A 699 12.27 -2.66 25.92
CA ALA A 699 11.24 -3.68 26.04
C ALA A 699 11.66 -4.74 27.07
N ARG A 700 10.75 -5.68 27.37
CA ARG A 700 11.02 -6.83 28.22
C ARG A 700 10.13 -8.00 27.82
N GLU A 701 10.65 -9.21 27.84
CA GLU A 701 9.84 -10.41 27.63
C GLU A 701 8.84 -10.65 28.79
N ALA A 702 7.83 -11.49 28.53
CA ALA A 702 6.91 -11.91 29.56
C ALA A 702 7.63 -12.83 30.56
N ILE A 703 7.30 -12.67 31.84
CA ILE A 703 7.91 -13.46 32.90
C ILE A 703 7.13 -14.76 33.02
N GLN A 704 7.80 -15.89 32.79
CA GLN A 704 7.19 -17.22 32.82
C GLN A 704 7.20 -17.80 34.24
N ASN A 705 6.21 -18.65 34.57
CA ASN A 705 6.13 -19.45 35.81
C ASN A 705 6.14 -18.65 37.13
N LEU A 706 5.31 -17.59 37.22
CA LEU A 706 5.10 -16.84 38.45
C LEU A 706 4.10 -17.56 39.39
N GLU A 707 4.54 -18.65 40.02
CA GLU A 707 3.80 -19.27 41.13
C GLU A 707 4.03 -18.45 42.42
N VAL A 708 3.18 -17.42 42.60
CA VAL A 708 2.80 -16.80 43.88
C VAL A 708 3.93 -16.44 44.86
N THR A 709 4.91 -15.64 44.41
CA THR A 709 5.88 -14.96 45.33
C THR A 709 6.09 -13.50 44.93
N CYS A 710 5.01 -12.72 44.86
CA CYS A 710 5.12 -11.26 44.76
C CYS A 710 5.11 -10.67 46.18
N SER A 711 6.27 -10.33 46.73
CA SER A 711 6.36 -9.54 47.96
C SER A 711 6.38 -8.05 47.62
N LEU A 712 5.77 -7.21 48.46
CA LEU A 712 5.91 -5.74 48.39
C LEU A 712 7.25 -5.26 48.99
N ASN A 713 8.16 -6.19 49.31
CA ASN A 713 9.40 -5.90 50.01
C ASN A 713 10.58 -5.93 49.04
N LEU A 714 11.31 -4.81 48.96
CA LEU A 714 12.50 -4.66 48.12
C LEU A 714 13.59 -5.71 48.43
N GLN A 715 13.66 -6.17 49.69
CA GLN A 715 14.67 -7.15 50.12
C GLN A 715 14.43 -8.55 49.55
N THR A 716 13.17 -8.95 49.34
CA THR A 716 12.83 -10.35 49.02
C THR A 716 12.22 -10.57 47.65
N THR A 717 11.88 -9.50 46.91
CA THR A 717 11.26 -9.62 45.59
C THR A 717 12.20 -10.31 44.57
N PRO A 718 11.75 -11.31 43.78
CA PRO A 718 12.62 -12.11 42.92
C PRO A 718 13.33 -11.31 41.82
N ARG A 719 12.85 -10.09 41.54
CA ARG A 719 13.48 -9.15 40.63
C ARG A 719 13.32 -7.73 41.16
N LEU A 720 14.43 -6.99 41.21
CA LEU A 720 14.45 -5.57 41.56
C LEU A 720 15.37 -4.81 40.61
N LEU A 721 14.81 -3.80 39.93
CA LEU A 721 15.56 -2.80 39.17
C LEU A 721 15.29 -1.41 39.73
N PHE A 722 16.30 -0.54 39.64
CA PHE A 722 16.14 0.90 39.85
C PHE A 722 16.03 1.60 38.50
N ARG A 723 15.13 2.58 38.38
CA ARG A 723 14.93 3.38 37.17
C ARG A 723 14.99 4.87 37.48
N SER A 724 15.59 5.62 36.56
CA SER A 724 15.40 7.06 36.47
C SER A 724 15.01 7.44 35.06
N LYS A 725 14.14 8.44 34.91
CA LYS A 725 13.78 8.99 33.61
C LYS A 725 13.56 10.49 33.72
N GLY A 726 14.04 11.23 32.74
CA GLY A 726 13.83 12.68 32.73
C GLY A 726 14.75 13.44 31.80
N PRO A 727 14.73 14.79 31.91
CA PRO A 727 15.53 15.63 31.05
C PRO A 727 17.01 15.50 31.37
N ARG A 728 17.81 15.84 30.38
CA ARG A 728 19.23 16.01 30.57
C ARG A 728 19.53 17.32 31.33
N MET A 729 20.49 17.28 32.26
CA MET A 729 20.92 18.42 33.07
C MET A 729 21.74 19.46 32.32
#